data_AF-A0A9P5U5N6-F1
#
_entry.id   AF-A0A9P5U5N6-F1
#
_cell.length_a   1.000
_cell.length_b   1.000
_cell.length_c   1.000
_cell.angle_alpha   90.00
_cell.angle_beta   90.00
_cell.angle_gamma   90.00
#
_symmetry.space_group_name_H-M   'P 1'
#
loop_
_entity.id
_entity.type
_entity.pdbx_description
1 polymer ?
#
loop_
_entity_poly.entity_id
_entity_poly.type
_entity_poly.pdbx_seq_one_letter_code
_entity_poly.pdbx_strand_id
1 'polypeptide(L)'
;MSQPLYWLGKYFFYAIGNTPAISLTRDLSPRTPANILLLGCGDPRNVLFSIYNEDERSGALTCTFVTYEVAARNVLLLTMIIDNTSLLTMWKIFFDMKIDRDSHSKLIDHCKKLRQYSDSEKAWADSPYGAIIKFSTLHTFEQARHHWKFYLEMETLPADRRKSIRDAFSKQLKDATQMFDSKTTVLSPARAAGPLMYKAASIYGEHTRHYATTGVSSPREGCNVHYGTSPLTPFHSSALFGNATRPPRMTDVIQAAQKQFGEWCDSYRSRATHPSKIVLRFLVGEATAVCGAFRSLNATQNVHTRIPVSQWKASMLTFDAAQYSAPNNAPTTFNVVDTSNLIDHVGLLNILVAVLPLRTANGIIYTESLLYKGESEDAAKEFAARLFADLGTMTLLLGVAPVDYLSGFFSRSNTHEIFLNKFISSGAQFHQVTTWKSPTSSDVSVDIQPLVIFDNIQLGTFLWDMYHKIFEDEDAMNFLKKYGPSMTAIANSTKIHYNRESFVLFLKLTRSNLALSAEDWGAVMERFLQLQEGDNTMPMDTVNRQDFHSYLYRHNVYIVPTYREPLRRIGRFSEWPSVPHLVRVVLTVPRSVLEDVFKDSNVGTPILQCDLRGSWSMNAFSAVHAAFGRVSSTGTKSSPRIAFEEDKDGWKGRSPLVVSFTMPTQLLVNIEPQDNLMVNLSIRSTGPTAIMFTQKLGINLNVYSAKLLDGTQVEVLPEPVSHAAFPTPAFSTALLPRRIGSCGPITVSLDEECEIASCFSSRINVENPAVVQSFGSQGVIPDVKQVSPCAVRVTVSSISQDIVFPYPVRGSDHRLRLARKSLYIELLVPPSGPFRSEGMRTRPFPIVQAWNIHYLNLLRLPVLNCSRPKELFEWLNPHIGSMMSTRERKLRKNKESDALMFVKDTLHAIMVRATGIQGGKARRLFSLMDAATSNTDTLLFINDFRFDQSAHTVVCDAFVLPLTHELMNKHNGPFAKLVSKGDMEHVQLMEGEVASWKHLIPAFVERCRVSWIHTENCEYKTQGRIPLTEEIERNPLCSCGEGKDVEGMLKNSLWRPFAPFATRIGLSPLFAVTYLEPIMRDVNARRCWICRGKGKPKLQECSKCRKVRYCGASCQKKDWPAHKSKCAKSL
;
A
#
# COMPACT_ATOMS: atom_id res chain seq x y z
N MET A 1 13.53 1.68 -9.81
CA MET A 1 12.49 1.89 -10.86
C MET A 1 12.86 3.15 -11.60
N SER A 2 12.06 3.56 -12.58
CA SER A 2 12.28 4.83 -13.28
C SER A 2 11.15 5.80 -12.97
N GLN A 3 11.50 7.08 -12.83
CA GLN A 3 10.57 8.18 -12.59
C GLN A 3 10.95 9.35 -13.49
N PRO A 4 9.98 10.20 -13.87
CA PRO A 4 10.30 11.48 -14.49
C PRO A 4 11.22 12.32 -13.60
N LEU A 5 12.11 13.09 -14.22
CA LEU A 5 13.00 13.98 -13.48
C LEU A 5 12.23 15.25 -13.08
N TYR A 6 12.02 15.44 -11.78
CA TYR A 6 11.37 16.66 -11.27
C TYR A 6 12.40 17.72 -10.88
N TRP A 7 12.19 18.96 -11.33
CA TRP A 7 12.87 20.11 -10.76
C TRP A 7 12.48 20.26 -9.29
N LEU A 8 13.49 20.18 -8.42
CA LEU A 8 13.31 20.36 -6.98
C LEU A 8 13.24 21.87 -6.71
N GLY A 9 12.05 22.45 -6.81
CA GLY A 9 11.80 23.85 -6.45
C GLY A 9 12.03 24.09 -4.96
N LYS A 10 10.95 24.31 -4.20
CA LYS A 10 11.06 24.44 -2.73
C LYS A 10 11.16 23.06 -2.09
N TYR A 11 12.25 22.81 -1.36
CA TYR A 11 12.40 21.61 -0.55
C TYR A 11 11.50 21.65 0.70
N PHE A 12 10.81 20.56 1.00
CA PHE A 12 10.03 20.38 2.23
C PHE A 12 10.60 19.24 3.06
N PHE A 13 10.89 19.53 4.33
CA PHE A 13 11.39 18.55 5.28
C PHE A 13 10.22 17.84 6.00
N TYR A 14 10.22 16.50 6.00
CA TYR A 14 9.16 15.66 6.58
C TYR A 14 9.69 14.90 7.81
N ALA A 15 9.89 15.61 8.92
CA ALA A 15 10.49 15.07 10.14
C ALA A 15 9.57 14.11 10.93
N ILE A 16 8.26 14.25 10.74
CA ILE A 16 7.22 13.51 11.45
C ILE A 16 6.25 13.07 10.37
N GLY A 17 5.95 11.78 10.32
CA GLY A 17 5.01 11.29 9.32
C GLY A 17 3.58 11.76 9.62
N ASN A 18 2.76 11.71 8.60
CA ASN A 18 1.48 12.42 8.48
C ASN A 18 0.25 11.53 8.72
N THR A 19 0.43 10.35 9.32
CA THR A 19 -0.64 9.41 9.68
C THR A 19 -0.48 8.92 11.13
N PRO A 20 -1.56 8.46 11.79
CA PRO A 20 -1.45 7.78 13.09
C PRO A 20 -0.59 6.52 13.01
N ALA A 21 0.01 6.14 14.15
CA ALA A 21 0.82 4.93 14.21
C ALA A 21 0.02 3.66 13.87
N ILE A 22 0.68 2.68 13.27
CA ILE A 22 0.11 1.37 12.94
C ILE A 22 1.04 0.25 13.40
N SER A 23 0.48 -0.90 13.77
CA SER A 23 1.29 -2.08 14.05
C SER A 23 1.73 -2.70 12.73
N LEU A 24 3.04 -2.82 12.53
CA LEU A 24 3.66 -3.39 11.33
C LEU A 24 3.51 -4.91 11.28
N THR A 25 3.27 -5.55 12.43
CA THR A 25 3.12 -7.00 12.60
C THR A 25 1.66 -7.45 12.67
N ARG A 26 0.70 -6.55 12.43
CA ARG A 26 -0.76 -6.82 12.52
C ARG A 26 -1.25 -7.97 11.64
N ASP A 27 -0.60 -8.24 10.51
CA ASP A 27 -0.96 -9.32 9.59
C ASP A 27 0.08 -10.46 9.59
N LEU A 28 1.00 -10.49 10.56
CA LEU A 28 1.95 -11.59 10.78
C LEU A 28 1.46 -12.48 11.91
N SER A 29 1.56 -13.81 11.74
CA SER A 29 1.29 -14.75 12.83
C SER A 29 2.15 -14.44 14.07
N PRO A 30 1.58 -14.56 15.28
CA PRO A 30 2.33 -14.41 16.51
C PRO A 30 3.59 -15.27 16.49
N ARG A 31 4.71 -14.69 16.94
CA ARG A 31 6.05 -15.33 17.02
C ARG A 31 6.78 -15.56 15.70
N THR A 32 6.16 -15.35 14.55
CA THR A 32 6.90 -15.32 13.27
C THR A 32 7.95 -14.20 13.34
N PRO A 33 9.25 -14.49 13.14
CA PRO A 33 10.26 -13.44 13.07
C PRO A 33 9.90 -12.42 11.99
N ALA A 34 9.89 -11.14 12.34
CA ALA A 34 9.50 -10.07 11.45
C ALA A 34 10.75 -9.45 10.81
N ASN A 35 10.87 -9.60 9.49
CA ASN A 35 11.86 -8.92 8.66
C ASN A 35 11.13 -7.85 7.86
N ILE A 36 11.18 -6.62 8.34
CA ILE A 36 10.36 -5.50 7.89
C ILE A 36 11.20 -4.50 7.10
N LEU A 37 10.79 -4.18 5.88
CA LEU A 37 11.31 -3.06 5.11
C LEU A 37 10.37 -1.87 5.23
N LEU A 38 10.89 -0.71 5.68
CA LEU A 38 10.14 0.53 5.84
C LEU A 38 10.62 1.55 4.81
N LEU A 39 9.83 1.76 3.75
CA LEU A 39 10.14 2.71 2.69
C LEU A 39 9.41 4.03 2.92
N GLY A 40 10.13 5.15 2.92
CA GLY A 40 9.51 6.47 3.10
C GLY A 40 8.99 6.72 4.52
N CYS A 41 9.55 6.02 5.52
CA CYS A 41 9.15 6.15 6.91
C CYS A 41 9.93 7.30 7.59
N GLY A 42 9.25 8.42 7.87
CA GLY A 42 9.89 9.64 8.38
C GLY A 42 10.33 9.58 9.86
N ASP A 43 9.76 8.69 10.66
CA ASP A 43 9.98 8.61 12.11
C ASP A 43 9.80 7.17 12.63
N PRO A 44 10.23 6.83 13.86
CA PRO A 44 10.14 5.47 14.37
C PRO A 44 8.77 5.12 14.98
N ARG A 45 7.70 5.92 14.80
CA ARG A 45 6.42 5.73 15.51
C ARG A 45 5.82 4.33 15.31
N ASN A 46 5.85 3.83 14.07
CA ASN A 46 5.23 2.55 13.73
C ASN A 46 6.02 1.41 14.38
N VAL A 47 7.34 1.53 14.49
CA VAL A 47 8.19 0.56 15.19
C VAL A 47 7.94 0.61 16.70
N LEU A 48 7.94 1.79 17.31
CA LEU A 48 7.66 1.96 18.74
C LEU A 48 6.27 1.43 19.11
N PHE A 49 5.25 1.74 18.30
CA PHE A 49 3.89 1.26 18.49
C PHE A 49 3.78 -0.26 18.26
N SER A 50 4.48 -0.83 17.27
CA SER A 50 4.49 -2.28 17.07
C SER A 50 5.06 -3.00 18.29
N ILE A 51 6.20 -2.53 18.82
CA ILE A 51 6.83 -3.09 20.02
C ILE A 51 5.93 -2.97 21.25
N TYR A 52 5.21 -1.85 21.41
CA TYR A 52 4.22 -1.69 22.48
C TYR A 52 3.07 -2.71 22.41
N ASN A 53 2.66 -3.11 21.20
CA ASN A 53 1.58 -4.07 21.00
C ASN A 53 2.03 -5.54 21.05
N GLU A 54 3.33 -5.81 20.93
CA GLU A 54 3.91 -7.15 21.00
C GLU A 54 4.09 -7.64 22.45
N ASP A 55 4.14 -8.97 22.62
CA ASP A 55 4.46 -9.64 23.89
C ASP A 55 5.95 -10.00 23.96
N GLU A 56 6.48 -10.29 25.15
CA GLU A 56 7.86 -10.74 25.35
C GLU A 56 8.20 -12.00 24.53
N ARG A 57 7.18 -12.84 24.28
CA ARG A 57 7.25 -14.09 23.51
C ARG A 57 7.20 -13.88 21.99
N SER A 58 7.09 -12.65 21.51
CA SER A 58 7.13 -12.33 20.08
C SER A 58 8.48 -12.68 19.45
N GLY A 59 8.47 -12.96 18.14
CA GLY A 59 9.66 -13.29 17.37
C GLY A 59 10.67 -12.15 17.33
N ALA A 60 11.86 -12.41 16.78
CA ALA A 60 12.83 -11.35 16.53
C ALA A 60 12.24 -10.30 15.57
N LEU A 61 12.49 -9.02 15.85
CA LEU A 61 12.02 -7.90 15.05
C LEU A 61 13.22 -7.21 14.40
N THR A 62 13.31 -7.31 13.07
CA THR A 62 14.30 -6.59 12.28
C THR A 62 13.61 -5.59 11.37
N CYS A 63 13.94 -4.31 11.51
CA CYS A 63 13.41 -3.24 10.66
C CYS A 63 14.53 -2.56 9.88
N THR A 64 14.37 -2.39 8.57
CA THR A 64 15.25 -1.59 7.72
C THR A 64 14.54 -0.30 7.34
N PHE A 65 15.01 0.83 7.88
CA PHE A 65 14.54 2.18 7.59
C PHE A 65 15.21 2.71 6.33
N VAL A 66 14.43 2.97 5.29
CA VAL A 66 14.89 3.68 4.10
C VAL A 66 14.38 5.11 4.16
N THR A 67 15.28 6.04 4.51
CA THR A 67 14.93 7.43 4.82
C THR A 67 15.99 8.37 4.29
N TYR A 68 15.64 9.56 3.81
CA TYR A 68 16.64 10.47 3.25
C TYR A 68 17.44 11.21 4.35
N GLU A 69 16.82 12.14 5.07
CA GLU A 69 17.52 13.07 5.99
C GLU A 69 17.22 12.86 7.49
N VAL A 70 16.32 11.95 7.83
CA VAL A 70 15.80 11.78 9.20
C VAL A 70 16.51 10.70 10.01
N ALA A 71 17.42 9.93 9.39
CA ALA A 71 18.12 8.82 10.04
C ALA A 71 18.85 9.27 11.32
N ALA A 72 19.60 10.37 11.26
CA ALA A 72 20.34 10.91 12.41
C ALA A 72 19.43 11.25 13.60
N ARG A 73 18.26 11.85 13.31
CA ARG A 73 17.26 12.25 14.32
C ARG A 73 16.55 11.03 14.91
N ASN A 74 16.25 10.02 14.10
CA ASN A 74 15.61 8.80 14.57
C ASN A 74 16.55 7.99 15.47
N VAL A 75 17.84 7.87 15.11
CA VAL A 75 18.86 7.24 15.96
C VAL A 75 19.07 8.04 17.25
N LEU A 76 19.07 9.37 17.18
CA LEU A 76 19.14 10.24 18.37
C LEU A 76 18.01 9.92 19.35
N LEU A 77 16.75 9.85 18.88
CA LEU A 77 15.62 9.51 19.74
C LEU A 77 15.77 8.11 20.36
N LEU A 78 16.04 7.10 19.54
CA LEU A 78 16.10 5.71 20.00
C LEU A 78 17.20 5.52 21.06
N THR A 79 18.36 6.15 20.88
CA THR A 79 19.45 6.12 21.87
C THR A 79 19.12 6.90 23.15
N MET A 80 18.39 8.02 23.07
CA MET A 80 17.89 8.71 24.27
C MET A 80 16.92 7.84 25.08
N ILE A 81 16.09 7.03 24.40
CA ILE A 81 15.18 6.09 25.07
C ILE A 81 15.97 4.98 25.77
N ILE A 82 16.98 4.40 25.11
CA ILE A 82 17.88 3.39 25.71
C ILE A 82 18.55 3.95 26.97
N ASP A 83 19.01 5.19 26.92
CA ASP A 83 19.65 5.90 28.03
C ASP A 83 18.67 6.38 29.12
N ASN A 84 17.38 6.11 28.99
CA ASN A 84 16.35 6.53 29.94
C ASN A 84 16.32 8.06 30.16
N THR A 85 16.47 8.83 29.07
CA THR A 85 16.30 10.29 29.11
C THR A 85 14.87 10.66 29.50
N SER A 86 14.68 11.80 30.18
CA SER A 86 13.34 12.23 30.61
C SER A 86 12.36 12.35 29.43
N LEU A 87 11.12 11.88 29.62
CA LEU A 87 10.07 11.91 28.59
C LEU A 87 9.84 13.30 28.02
N LEU A 88 9.77 14.32 28.88
CA LEU A 88 9.53 15.70 28.47
C LEU A 88 10.71 16.28 27.68
N THR A 89 11.95 15.92 28.06
CA THR A 89 13.15 16.31 27.30
C THR A 89 13.15 15.67 25.93
N MET A 90 12.88 14.36 25.84
CA MET A 90 12.80 13.65 24.55
C MET A 90 11.68 14.21 23.66
N TRP A 91 10.51 14.50 24.24
CA TRP A 91 9.39 15.12 23.53
C TRP A 91 9.79 16.46 22.91
N LYS A 92 10.40 17.35 23.70
CA LYS A 92 10.86 18.66 23.23
C LYS A 92 11.91 18.53 22.13
N ILE A 93 12.94 17.70 22.33
CA ILE A 93 14.02 17.53 21.35
C ILE A 93 13.50 16.96 20.02
N PHE A 94 12.56 16.02 20.08
CA PHE A 94 12.09 15.34 18.88
C PHE A 94 10.93 16.06 18.19
N PHE A 95 9.91 16.46 18.94
CA PHE A 95 8.65 16.97 18.39
C PHE A 95 8.55 18.49 18.39
N ASP A 96 9.22 19.20 19.31
CA ASP A 96 9.23 20.66 19.27
C ASP A 96 10.33 21.16 18.36
N MET A 97 10.04 22.22 17.64
CA MET A 97 10.98 22.80 16.72
C MET A 97 11.80 23.94 17.34
N LYS A 98 11.37 24.48 18.49
CA LYS A 98 12.21 25.28 19.39
C LYS A 98 12.27 24.60 20.74
N ILE A 99 13.46 24.53 21.29
CA ILE A 99 13.71 23.89 22.57
C ILE A 99 14.30 24.88 23.57
N ASP A 100 13.97 24.72 24.85
CA ASP A 100 14.55 25.51 25.92
C ASP A 100 16.04 25.19 26.11
N ARG A 101 16.73 26.06 26.86
CA ARG A 101 18.18 25.93 27.10
C ARG A 101 18.55 24.59 27.73
N ASP A 102 17.71 24.06 28.63
CA ASP A 102 17.98 22.80 29.32
C ASP A 102 17.88 21.62 28.36
N SER A 103 16.82 21.57 27.55
CA SER A 103 16.61 20.55 26.53
C SER A 103 17.67 20.65 25.42
N HIS A 104 18.09 21.86 25.08
CA HIS A 104 19.22 22.09 24.17
C HIS A 104 20.52 21.55 24.74
N SER A 105 20.84 21.84 26.01
CA SER A 105 22.03 21.29 26.68
C SER A 105 22.02 19.76 26.64
N LYS A 106 20.86 19.13 26.91
CA LYS A 106 20.73 17.67 26.84
C LYS A 106 20.91 17.11 25.43
N LEU A 107 20.39 17.80 24.41
CA LEU A 107 20.66 17.46 23.00
C LEU A 107 22.17 17.49 22.71
N ILE A 108 22.86 18.55 23.11
CA ILE A 108 24.30 18.71 22.90
C ILE A 108 25.09 17.62 23.62
N ASP A 109 24.79 17.34 24.89
CA ASP A 109 25.47 16.29 25.66
C ASP A 109 25.28 14.91 25.02
N HIS A 110 24.07 14.60 24.56
CA HIS A 110 23.79 13.34 23.90
C HIS A 110 24.46 13.24 22.52
N CYS A 111 24.50 14.33 21.75
CA CYS A 111 25.24 14.39 20.49
C CYS A 111 26.76 14.21 20.69
N LYS A 112 27.35 14.71 21.78
CA LYS A 112 28.77 14.45 22.10
C LYS A 112 29.01 12.96 22.32
N LYS A 113 28.11 12.30 23.07
CA LYS A 113 28.15 10.85 23.31
C LYS A 113 28.05 10.05 22.00
N LEU A 114 27.07 10.37 21.14
CA LEU A 114 26.94 9.73 19.83
C LEU A 114 28.14 9.98 18.92
N ARG A 115 28.73 11.18 18.98
CA ARG A 115 29.92 11.51 18.21
C ARG A 115 31.12 10.67 18.63
N GLN A 116 31.32 10.45 19.93
CA GLN A 116 32.37 9.58 20.47
C GLN A 116 32.21 8.12 20.00
N TYR A 117 30.99 7.58 20.04
CA TYR A 117 30.73 6.21 19.59
C TYR A 117 30.73 6.05 18.07
N SER A 118 30.76 7.12 17.28
CA SER A 118 30.77 7.07 15.82
C SER A 118 32.13 7.44 15.20
N ASP A 119 33.24 7.30 15.93
CA ASP A 119 34.57 7.55 15.36
C ASP A 119 34.96 6.54 14.28
N SER A 120 34.44 5.31 14.35
CA SER A 120 34.52 4.30 13.28
C SER A 120 33.32 3.36 13.36
N GLU A 121 33.07 2.59 12.28
CA GLU A 121 32.01 1.55 12.27
C GLU A 121 32.23 0.50 13.37
N LYS A 122 33.50 0.17 13.66
CA LYS A 122 33.88 -0.72 14.77
C LYS A 122 33.55 -0.11 16.12
N ALA A 123 33.91 1.15 16.36
CA ALA A 123 33.57 1.84 17.61
C ALA A 123 32.05 1.92 17.84
N TRP A 124 31.26 2.07 16.77
CA TRP A 124 29.81 2.02 16.85
C TRP A 124 29.31 0.61 17.19
N ALA A 125 29.85 -0.42 16.51
CA ALA A 125 29.49 -1.80 16.75
C ALA A 125 29.76 -2.26 18.19
N ASP A 126 30.87 -1.79 18.78
CA ASP A 126 31.29 -2.07 20.16
C ASP A 126 30.58 -1.19 21.20
N SER A 127 29.82 -0.18 20.76
CA SER A 127 29.07 0.71 21.65
C SER A 127 27.84 0.04 22.26
N PRO A 128 27.26 0.60 23.34
CA PRO A 128 26.00 0.11 23.92
C PRO A 128 24.81 0.08 22.94
N TYR A 129 24.89 0.84 21.83
CA TYR A 129 23.84 0.91 20.83
C TYR A 129 24.05 -0.05 19.66
N GLY A 130 25.29 -0.47 19.42
CA GLY A 130 25.71 -1.19 18.23
C GLY A 130 25.05 -2.56 18.05
N ALA A 131 24.56 -3.18 19.11
CA ALA A 131 23.82 -4.44 19.04
C ALA A 131 22.41 -4.28 18.45
N ILE A 132 21.77 -3.13 18.68
CA ILE A 132 20.38 -2.84 18.32
C ILE A 132 20.32 -1.98 17.06
N ILE A 133 21.14 -0.95 16.97
CA ILE A 133 21.11 0.04 15.89
C ILE A 133 22.30 -0.19 14.96
N LYS A 134 22.01 -0.42 13.69
CA LYS A 134 22.97 -0.72 12.63
C LYS A 134 22.79 0.24 11.46
N PHE A 135 23.84 0.46 10.68
CA PHE A 135 23.81 1.27 9.46
C PHE A 135 24.07 0.38 8.25
N SER A 136 23.15 0.30 7.29
CA SER A 136 23.28 -0.62 6.16
C SER A 136 24.33 -0.20 5.14
N THR A 137 24.78 1.05 5.17
CA THR A 137 25.81 1.59 4.27
C THR A 137 26.72 2.56 5.02
N LEU A 138 28.00 2.62 4.63
CA LEU A 138 28.95 3.61 5.16
C LEU A 138 28.44 5.05 4.95
N HIS A 139 27.84 5.33 3.77
CA HIS A 139 27.23 6.62 3.48
C HIS A 139 26.19 7.03 4.53
N THR A 140 25.32 6.10 4.96
CA THR A 140 24.30 6.37 5.99
C THR A 140 24.94 6.70 7.34
N PHE A 141 25.97 5.94 7.72
CA PHE A 141 26.72 6.18 8.96
C PHE A 141 27.39 7.56 8.96
N GLU A 142 28.05 7.92 7.86
CA GLU A 142 28.71 9.22 7.68
C GLU A 142 27.72 10.39 7.71
N GLN A 143 26.56 10.26 7.04
CA GLN A 143 25.50 11.27 7.09
C GLN A 143 24.95 11.47 8.50
N ALA A 144 24.69 10.38 9.23
CA ALA A 144 24.23 10.46 10.61
C ALA A 144 25.23 11.21 11.51
N ARG A 145 26.50 10.83 11.42
CA ARG A 145 27.59 11.50 12.15
C ARG A 145 27.77 12.96 11.74
N HIS A 146 27.63 13.28 10.45
CA HIS A 146 27.70 14.65 9.96
C HIS A 146 26.61 15.52 10.61
N HIS A 147 25.37 15.03 10.69
CA HIS A 147 24.28 15.75 11.33
C HIS A 147 24.49 15.93 12.84
N TRP A 148 24.96 14.91 13.56
CA TRP A 148 25.25 15.07 14.99
C TRP A 148 26.39 16.07 15.23
N LYS A 149 27.42 16.08 14.37
CA LYS A 149 28.47 17.10 14.41
C LYS A 149 27.88 18.50 14.15
N PHE A 150 27.03 18.63 13.15
CA PHE A 150 26.35 19.89 12.84
C PHE A 150 25.55 20.41 14.05
N TYR A 151 24.80 19.54 14.75
CA TYR A 151 24.07 19.94 15.96
C TYR A 151 24.98 20.47 17.06
N LEU A 152 26.16 19.90 17.25
CA LEU A 152 27.16 20.38 18.21
C LEU A 152 27.73 21.76 17.85
N GLU A 153 27.96 22.01 16.55
CA GLU A 153 28.61 23.23 16.07
C GLU A 153 27.66 24.43 16.00
N MET A 154 26.33 24.22 16.08
CA MET A 154 25.33 25.29 15.98
C MET A 154 25.53 26.44 16.98
N GLU A 155 25.95 26.15 18.22
CA GLU A 155 26.23 27.20 19.22
C GLU A 155 27.49 28.01 18.93
N THR A 156 28.46 27.36 18.27
CA THR A 156 29.76 27.95 17.94
C THR A 156 29.73 28.82 16.69
N LEU A 157 28.61 28.83 15.96
CA LEU A 157 28.44 29.68 14.79
C LEU A 157 28.56 31.17 15.12
N PRO A 158 29.17 31.99 14.23
CA PRO A 158 29.22 33.45 14.39
C PRO A 158 27.83 34.03 14.65
N ALA A 159 27.75 35.08 15.48
CA ALA A 159 26.49 35.70 15.89
C ALA A 159 25.64 36.13 14.68
N ASP A 160 26.27 36.71 13.66
CA ASP A 160 25.61 37.13 12.42
C ASP A 160 25.03 35.95 11.64
N ARG A 161 25.74 34.81 11.63
CA ARG A 161 25.24 33.59 10.98
C ARG A 161 24.05 33.01 11.74
N ARG A 162 24.11 32.97 13.08
CA ARG A 162 22.98 32.54 13.92
C ARG A 162 21.77 33.48 13.74
N LYS A 163 22.00 34.78 13.62
CA LYS A 163 20.95 35.77 13.32
C LYS A 163 20.35 35.52 11.93
N SER A 164 21.17 35.37 10.89
CA SER A 164 20.71 35.07 9.53
C SER A 164 19.90 33.78 9.44
N ILE A 165 20.32 32.71 10.13
CA ILE A 165 19.54 31.47 10.23
C ILE A 165 18.20 31.79 10.87
N ARG A 166 18.15 32.43 12.05
CA ARG A 166 16.90 32.80 12.73
C ARG A 166 15.99 33.69 11.87
N ASP A 167 16.53 34.65 11.13
CA ASP A 167 15.75 35.58 10.31
C ASP A 167 15.18 34.89 9.07
N ALA A 168 15.98 34.10 8.34
CA ALA A 168 15.52 33.29 7.21
C ALA A 168 14.43 32.32 7.65
N PHE A 169 14.64 31.76 8.83
CA PHE A 169 13.77 30.84 9.48
C PHE A 169 12.43 31.49 9.91
N SER A 170 12.44 32.70 10.49
CA SER A 170 11.24 33.50 10.78
C SER A 170 10.53 34.02 9.53
N LYS A 171 11.26 34.33 8.45
CA LYS A 171 10.67 34.76 7.17
C LYS A 171 9.83 33.64 6.56
N GLN A 172 10.40 32.44 6.48
CA GLN A 172 9.68 31.26 5.98
C GLN A 172 8.39 30.98 6.78
N LEU A 173 8.35 31.38 8.07
CA LEU A 173 7.21 31.13 8.96
C LEU A 173 6.04 32.01 8.58
N LYS A 174 6.33 33.28 8.29
CA LYS A 174 5.35 34.23 7.78
C LYS A 174 4.79 33.75 6.44
N ASP A 175 5.66 33.30 5.53
CA ASP A 175 5.25 32.79 4.22
C ASP A 175 4.34 31.55 4.35
N ALA A 176 4.69 30.59 5.22
CA ALA A 176 3.86 29.41 5.48
C ALA A 176 2.50 29.77 6.11
N THR A 177 2.48 30.75 7.03
CA THR A 177 1.24 31.25 7.65
C THR A 177 0.32 31.91 6.61
N GLN A 178 0.88 32.60 5.62
CA GLN A 178 0.13 33.22 4.52
C GLN A 178 -0.45 32.19 3.52
N MET A 179 0.13 30.99 3.41
CA MET A 179 -0.45 29.90 2.61
C MET A 179 -1.71 29.28 3.26
N PHE A 180 -1.91 29.48 4.57
CA PHE A 180 -3.18 29.21 5.23
C PHE A 180 -4.11 30.40 5.04
N ASP A 181 -4.94 30.39 3.99
CA ASP A 181 -6.11 31.28 3.96
C ASP A 181 -6.92 31.06 5.26
N SER A 182 -7.48 32.13 5.80
CA SER A 182 -8.40 32.17 6.94
C SER A 182 -9.55 31.14 6.87
N LYS A 183 -9.78 30.54 5.70
CA LYS A 183 -10.81 29.55 5.41
C LYS A 183 -10.31 28.10 5.32
N THR A 184 -9.00 27.83 5.32
CA THR A 184 -8.44 26.48 5.10
C THR A 184 -8.11 25.79 6.42
N THR A 185 -8.92 24.83 6.86
CA THR A 185 -8.66 24.03 8.06
C THR A 185 -7.89 22.76 7.69
N VAL A 186 -6.69 22.55 8.24
CA VAL A 186 -5.95 21.28 8.09
C VAL A 186 -6.59 20.22 8.97
N LEU A 187 -7.32 19.30 8.36
CA LEU A 187 -8.06 18.25 9.06
C LEU A 187 -7.28 16.93 9.18
N SER A 188 -6.17 16.78 8.46
CA SER A 188 -5.42 15.53 8.38
C SER A 188 -5.01 14.94 9.74
N PRO A 189 -4.53 15.72 10.73
CA PRO A 189 -4.18 15.20 12.05
C PRO A 189 -5.39 14.63 12.82
N ALA A 190 -6.61 15.08 12.53
CA ALA A 190 -7.81 14.59 13.21
C ALA A 190 -8.11 13.10 12.91
N ARG A 191 -7.46 12.50 11.90
CA ARG A 191 -7.47 11.05 11.65
C ARG A 191 -7.02 10.24 12.87
N ALA A 192 -6.20 10.82 13.74
CA ALA A 192 -5.84 10.23 15.04
C ALA A 192 -7.05 9.84 15.90
N ALA A 193 -8.21 10.46 15.70
CA ALA A 193 -9.45 10.13 16.41
C ALA A 193 -10.31 9.06 15.70
N GLY A 194 -9.88 8.56 14.54
CA GLY A 194 -10.56 7.52 13.75
C GLY A 194 -12.03 7.87 13.48
N PRO A 195 -13.01 7.06 13.94
CA PRO A 195 -14.44 7.33 13.70
C PRO A 195 -14.94 8.63 14.36
N LEU A 196 -14.18 9.18 15.30
CA LEU A 196 -14.47 10.43 16.00
C LEU A 196 -13.75 11.64 15.38
N MET A 197 -13.16 11.49 14.19
CA MET A 197 -12.43 12.55 13.47
C MET A 197 -13.22 13.87 13.39
N TYR A 198 -14.53 13.82 13.16
CA TYR A 198 -15.38 15.01 13.09
C TYR A 198 -15.47 15.76 14.42
N LYS A 199 -15.38 15.07 15.58
CA LYS A 199 -15.32 15.72 16.90
C LYS A 199 -13.95 16.33 17.19
N ALA A 200 -12.91 15.75 16.61
CA ALA A 200 -11.52 16.17 16.82
C ALA A 200 -11.07 17.28 15.84
N ALA A 201 -11.77 17.42 14.72
CA ALA A 201 -11.45 18.32 13.61
C ALA A 201 -11.08 19.75 14.03
N SER A 202 -11.90 20.40 14.86
CA SER A 202 -11.67 21.78 15.29
C SER A 202 -10.41 21.91 16.14
N ILE A 203 -10.26 21.03 17.14
CA ILE A 203 -9.11 21.04 18.05
C ILE A 203 -7.81 20.78 17.27
N TYR A 204 -7.77 19.77 16.38
CA TYR A 204 -6.57 19.54 15.57
C TYR A 204 -6.30 20.67 14.57
N GLY A 205 -7.35 21.30 14.02
CA GLY A 205 -7.21 22.48 13.17
C GLY A 205 -6.59 23.66 13.91
N GLU A 206 -7.06 23.94 15.12
CA GLU A 206 -6.48 24.94 16.03
C GLU A 206 -5.03 24.59 16.41
N HIS A 207 -4.76 23.32 16.72
CA HIS A 207 -3.43 22.85 17.08
C HIS A 207 -2.46 23.07 15.94
N THR A 208 -2.87 22.73 14.72
CA THR A 208 -2.02 22.83 13.54
C THR A 208 -1.71 24.30 13.23
N ARG A 209 -2.69 25.20 13.35
CA ARG A 209 -2.45 26.65 13.24
C ARG A 209 -1.52 27.16 14.34
N HIS A 210 -1.72 26.70 15.58
CA HIS A 210 -0.85 27.02 16.70
C HIS A 210 0.57 26.55 16.43
N TYR A 211 0.77 25.28 16.12
CA TYR A 211 2.07 24.68 15.87
C TYR A 211 2.76 25.29 14.63
N ALA A 212 2.02 25.61 13.58
CA ALA A 212 2.55 26.31 12.41
C ALA A 212 3.01 27.76 12.71
N THR A 213 2.48 28.40 13.75
CA THR A 213 2.87 29.76 14.16
C THR A 213 3.89 29.79 15.29
N THR A 214 3.94 28.74 16.11
CA THR A 214 4.74 28.64 17.35
C THR A 214 5.88 27.63 17.27
N GLY A 215 5.77 26.61 16.43
CA GLY A 215 6.78 25.56 16.32
C GLY A 215 7.03 24.78 17.60
N VAL A 216 6.13 24.88 18.58
CA VAL A 216 6.17 24.15 19.85
C VAL A 216 4.77 23.64 20.14
N SER A 217 4.69 22.48 20.79
CA SER A 217 3.41 21.83 21.13
C SER A 217 2.62 22.61 22.21
N SER A 218 3.23 23.62 22.85
CA SER A 218 2.73 24.46 23.94
C SER A 218 2.92 25.95 23.60
N PRO A 219 2.14 26.92 24.12
CA PRO A 219 2.28 28.33 23.73
C PRO A 219 3.65 28.96 24.06
N ARG A 220 4.46 29.25 23.02
CA ARG A 220 5.62 30.18 22.90
C ARG A 220 6.14 30.18 21.45
N GLU A 221 6.97 31.13 21.01
CA GLU A 221 7.13 31.57 19.60
C GLU A 221 7.77 30.61 18.54
N GLY A 222 7.46 30.87 17.26
CA GLY A 222 7.46 30.09 15.96
C GLY A 222 8.62 29.34 15.29
N CYS A 223 8.30 28.25 14.54
CA CYS A 223 9.19 27.50 13.61
C CYS A 223 8.47 26.74 12.41
N ASN A 224 9.19 26.25 11.38
CA ASN A 224 8.78 25.80 10.03
C ASN A 224 9.14 24.35 9.78
N VAL A 225 8.11 23.55 9.52
CA VAL A 225 8.18 22.22 8.89
C VAL A 225 7.10 22.25 7.79
N HIS A 226 7.01 21.22 6.94
CA HIS A 226 5.90 21.09 5.99
C HIS A 226 4.55 21.48 6.63
N TYR A 227 3.72 22.26 5.94
CA TYR A 227 2.50 22.87 6.48
C TYR A 227 1.48 21.86 7.05
N GLY A 228 1.58 20.59 6.65
CA GLY A 228 0.78 19.49 7.21
C GLY A 228 1.38 18.78 8.43
N THR A 229 2.56 19.18 8.91
CA THR A 229 3.22 18.51 10.03
C THR A 229 2.59 18.89 11.37
N SER A 230 2.22 17.87 12.13
CA SER A 230 1.71 18.01 13.49
C SER A 230 2.31 16.93 14.39
N PRO A 231 2.88 17.30 15.56
CA PRO A 231 3.47 16.36 16.51
C PRO A 231 2.45 15.43 17.16
N LEU A 232 1.15 15.75 17.06
CA LEU A 232 0.08 14.92 17.61
C LEU A 232 -0.40 13.85 16.63
N THR A 233 -0.14 13.99 15.32
CA THR A 233 -0.59 13.04 14.29
C THR A 233 -0.18 11.60 14.55
N PRO A 234 1.05 11.29 15.03
CA PRO A 234 1.48 9.92 15.33
C PRO A 234 0.63 9.18 16.38
N PHE A 235 -0.02 9.90 17.29
CA PHE A 235 -0.63 9.33 18.49
C PHE A 235 -2.13 9.20 18.33
N HIS A 236 -2.72 8.20 18.99
CA HIS A 236 -4.15 7.96 18.86
C HIS A 236 -4.95 8.78 19.87
N SER A 237 -6.13 9.25 19.47
CA SER A 237 -7.01 10.05 20.34
C SER A 237 -8.47 9.57 20.34
N SER A 238 -8.79 8.47 19.66
CA SER A 238 -10.16 7.95 19.60
C SER A 238 -10.71 7.64 21.00
N ALA A 239 -9.89 7.06 21.89
CA ALA A 239 -10.29 6.81 23.27
C ALA A 239 -10.55 8.09 24.07
N LEU A 240 -9.75 9.15 23.87
CA LEU A 240 -9.93 10.44 24.52
C LEU A 240 -11.27 11.08 24.13
N PHE A 241 -11.57 11.11 22.83
CA PHE A 241 -12.82 11.70 22.32
C PHE A 241 -14.04 10.83 22.61
N GLY A 242 -13.91 9.51 22.51
CA GLY A 242 -15.02 8.58 22.64
C GLY A 242 -15.47 8.35 24.08
N ASN A 243 -14.56 8.52 25.05
CA ASN A 243 -14.86 8.40 26.48
C ASN A 243 -15.03 9.74 27.20
N ALA A 244 -14.96 10.87 26.48
CA ALA A 244 -14.99 12.19 27.09
C ALA A 244 -16.28 12.44 27.88
N THR A 245 -16.18 12.97 29.11
CA THR A 245 -17.32 13.43 29.92
C THR A 245 -17.58 14.93 29.80
N ARG A 246 -16.59 15.64 29.25
CA ARG A 246 -16.64 17.05 28.85
C ARG A 246 -15.97 17.17 27.49
N PRO A 247 -16.23 18.23 26.71
CA PRO A 247 -15.45 18.51 25.51
C PRO A 247 -13.94 18.47 25.81
N PRO A 248 -13.15 17.62 25.11
CA PRO A 248 -11.71 17.62 25.25
C PRO A 248 -11.12 18.99 24.89
N ARG A 249 -10.07 19.38 25.59
CA ARG A 249 -9.28 20.58 25.29
C ARG A 249 -7.98 20.16 24.63
N MET A 250 -7.31 21.11 23.98
CA MET A 250 -5.98 20.92 23.40
C MET A 250 -4.99 20.24 24.35
N THR A 251 -4.96 20.70 25.61
CA THR A 251 -4.06 20.18 26.64
C THR A 251 -4.34 18.71 26.96
N ASP A 252 -5.59 18.27 26.89
CA ASP A 252 -5.96 16.88 27.12
C ASP A 252 -5.40 15.98 25.98
N VAL A 253 -5.42 16.47 24.73
CA VAL A 253 -4.86 15.75 23.57
C VAL A 253 -3.34 15.64 23.68
N ILE A 254 -2.65 16.73 24.02
CA ILE A 254 -1.19 16.74 24.20
C ILE A 254 -0.78 15.78 25.32
N GLN A 255 -1.46 15.81 26.47
CA GLN A 255 -1.18 14.91 27.58
C GLN A 255 -1.40 13.44 27.22
N ALA A 256 -2.48 13.13 26.48
CA ALA A 256 -2.75 11.78 26.00
C ALA A 256 -1.68 11.29 25.01
N ALA A 257 -1.17 12.17 24.14
CA ALA A 257 -0.10 11.85 23.20
C ALA A 257 1.24 11.63 23.92
N GLN A 258 1.61 12.51 24.85
CA GLN A 258 2.81 12.36 25.68
C GLN A 258 2.78 11.08 26.52
N LYS A 259 1.63 10.73 27.08
CA LYS A 259 1.46 9.47 27.82
C LYS A 259 1.72 8.26 26.94
N GLN A 260 1.09 8.20 25.75
CA GLN A 260 1.33 7.12 24.78
C GLN A 260 2.80 7.04 24.37
N PHE A 261 3.42 8.19 24.09
CA PHE A 261 4.84 8.24 23.77
C PHE A 261 5.71 7.61 24.88
N GLY A 262 5.42 7.94 26.14
CA GLY A 262 6.10 7.35 27.29
C GLY A 262 5.93 5.84 27.37
N GLU A 263 4.69 5.35 27.28
CA GLU A 263 4.38 3.92 27.30
C GLU A 263 5.11 3.16 26.18
N TRP A 264 5.18 3.72 24.98
CA TRP A 264 5.89 3.10 23.85
C TRP A 264 7.41 3.13 24.04
N CYS A 265 7.95 4.21 24.60
CA CYS A 265 9.37 4.31 24.94
C CYS A 265 9.76 3.27 26.00
N ASP A 266 8.92 3.08 27.03
CA ASP A 266 9.16 2.09 28.08
C ASP A 266 9.16 0.66 27.51
N SER A 267 8.21 0.34 26.62
CA SER A 267 8.19 -0.95 25.91
C SER A 267 9.45 -1.16 25.04
N TYR A 268 9.88 -0.14 24.30
CA TYR A 268 11.11 -0.21 23.51
C TYR A 268 12.35 -0.43 24.39
N ARG A 269 12.49 0.33 25.48
CA ARG A 269 13.61 0.19 26.42
C ARG A 269 13.65 -1.20 27.04
N SER A 270 12.50 -1.73 27.47
CA SER A 270 12.41 -3.09 28.02
C SER A 270 12.88 -4.13 26.99
N ARG A 271 12.36 -4.05 25.76
CA ARG A 271 12.70 -4.99 24.68
C ARG A 271 14.16 -4.86 24.22
N ALA A 272 14.74 -3.66 24.24
CA ALA A 272 16.14 -3.40 23.94
C ALA A 272 17.10 -4.15 24.88
N THR A 273 16.69 -4.40 26.13
CA THR A 273 17.48 -5.15 27.12
C THR A 273 17.24 -6.65 27.13
N HIS A 274 16.29 -7.14 26.33
CA HIS A 274 15.84 -8.54 26.33
C HIS A 274 16.70 -9.44 25.42
N PRO A 275 16.86 -10.76 25.72
CA PRO A 275 17.63 -11.69 24.88
C PRO A 275 17.08 -11.87 23.46
N SER A 276 15.76 -11.72 23.29
CA SER A 276 15.06 -11.71 22.01
C SER A 276 15.31 -10.39 21.28
N LYS A 277 16.25 -10.41 20.33
CA LYS A 277 16.84 -9.20 19.74
C LYS A 277 15.86 -8.41 18.86
N ILE A 278 15.70 -7.12 19.13
CA ILE A 278 15.32 -6.13 18.11
C ILE A 278 16.59 -5.69 17.38
N VAL A 279 16.55 -5.58 16.06
CA VAL A 279 17.62 -4.94 15.28
C VAL A 279 17.03 -3.92 14.30
N LEU A 280 17.43 -2.67 14.44
CA LEU A 280 17.03 -1.54 13.61
C LEU A 280 18.19 -1.14 12.69
N ARG A 281 17.99 -1.27 11.39
CA ARG A 281 18.95 -0.90 10.33
C ARG A 281 18.53 0.39 9.67
N PHE A 282 19.44 1.34 9.56
CA PHE A 282 19.21 2.61 8.86
C PHE A 282 19.92 2.61 7.52
N LEU A 283 19.23 3.09 6.49
CA LEU A 283 19.73 3.22 5.13
C LEU A 283 19.23 4.55 4.53
N VAL A 284 20.15 5.38 4.07
CA VAL A 284 19.85 6.61 3.33
C VAL A 284 19.82 6.33 1.83
N GLY A 285 18.67 6.58 1.19
CA GLY A 285 18.48 6.47 -0.26
C GLY A 285 17.04 6.60 -0.72
N GLU A 286 16.84 6.82 -2.01
CA GLU A 286 15.53 6.82 -2.68
C GLU A 286 14.96 5.39 -2.68
N ALA A 287 13.68 5.24 -2.35
CA ALA A 287 13.05 3.95 -2.10
C ALA A 287 13.25 2.95 -3.25
N THR A 288 13.02 3.37 -4.50
CA THR A 288 13.14 2.46 -5.65
C THR A 288 14.58 2.16 -6.05
N ALA A 289 15.50 3.10 -5.82
CA ALA A 289 16.95 2.89 -5.98
C ALA A 289 17.47 1.87 -4.97
N VAL A 290 17.06 1.99 -3.70
CA VAL A 290 17.41 1.05 -2.63
C VAL A 290 16.82 -0.33 -2.90
N CYS A 291 15.57 -0.41 -3.35
CA CYS A 291 15.01 -1.69 -3.79
C CYS A 291 15.82 -2.30 -4.95
N GLY A 292 16.23 -1.47 -5.92
CA GLY A 292 17.15 -1.86 -6.98
C GLY A 292 18.48 -2.40 -6.45
N ALA A 293 19.07 -1.74 -5.45
CA ALA A 293 20.32 -2.12 -4.81
C ALA A 293 20.20 -3.47 -4.09
N PHE A 294 19.13 -3.71 -3.30
CA PHE A 294 18.89 -5.01 -2.69
C PHE A 294 18.71 -6.12 -3.73
N ARG A 295 18.00 -5.86 -4.84
CA ARG A 295 17.88 -6.83 -5.93
C ARG A 295 19.24 -7.14 -6.56
N SER A 296 20.06 -6.11 -6.80
CA SER A 296 21.42 -6.28 -7.31
C SER A 296 22.28 -7.11 -6.35
N LEU A 297 22.20 -6.82 -5.05
CA LEU A 297 22.90 -7.58 -4.02
C LEU A 297 22.44 -9.05 -4.00
N ASN A 298 21.14 -9.32 -4.05
CA ASN A 298 20.62 -10.68 -4.10
C ASN A 298 21.09 -11.45 -5.34
N ALA A 299 21.12 -10.78 -6.50
CA ALA A 299 21.51 -11.40 -7.77
C ALA A 299 23.02 -11.65 -7.90
N THR A 300 23.85 -10.74 -7.37
CA THR A 300 25.30 -10.73 -7.64
C THR A 300 26.16 -11.04 -6.42
N GLN A 301 25.56 -11.02 -5.22
CA GLN A 301 26.26 -11.07 -3.93
C GLN A 301 27.32 -9.96 -3.76
N ASN A 302 27.24 -8.89 -4.56
CA ASN A 302 28.16 -7.77 -4.51
C ASN A 302 27.55 -6.60 -3.73
N VAL A 303 28.26 -6.17 -2.69
CA VAL A 303 27.87 -5.03 -1.83
C VAL A 303 28.07 -3.67 -2.50
N HIS A 304 28.97 -3.59 -3.49
CA HIS A 304 29.20 -2.39 -4.29
C HIS A 304 28.22 -2.36 -5.45
N THR A 305 27.18 -1.54 -5.34
CA THR A 305 26.21 -1.36 -6.42
C THR A 305 26.61 -0.21 -7.34
N ARG A 306 26.11 -0.22 -8.58
CA ARG A 306 26.25 0.90 -9.53
C ARG A 306 25.01 1.80 -9.54
N ILE A 307 24.27 1.82 -8.43
CA ILE A 307 23.00 2.52 -8.31
C ILE A 307 23.22 3.75 -7.42
N PRO A 308 22.93 4.98 -7.90
CA PRO A 308 23.03 6.17 -7.07
C PRO A 308 22.09 6.11 -5.86
N VAL A 309 22.48 6.78 -4.77
CA VAL A 309 21.68 6.92 -3.54
C VAL A 309 20.32 7.56 -3.84
N SER A 310 20.28 8.57 -4.71
CA SER A 310 19.04 9.22 -5.15
C SER A 310 19.28 10.01 -6.44
N GLN A 311 18.19 10.47 -7.06
CA GLN A 311 18.25 11.52 -8.07
C GLN A 311 18.95 12.77 -7.50
N TRP A 312 19.64 13.56 -8.34
CA TRP A 312 20.39 14.75 -7.96
C TRP A 312 21.69 14.49 -7.18
N LYS A 313 22.08 13.23 -7.01
CA LYS A 313 23.30 12.76 -6.34
C LYS A 313 24.05 11.76 -7.23
N ALA A 314 25.37 11.72 -7.14
CA ALA A 314 26.20 10.75 -7.85
C ALA A 314 26.83 9.70 -6.93
N SER A 315 26.78 9.94 -5.61
CA SER A 315 27.15 8.95 -4.59
C SER A 315 26.41 7.63 -4.82
N MET A 316 27.16 6.51 -4.86
CA MET A 316 26.62 5.17 -5.12
C MET A 316 26.22 4.45 -3.84
N LEU A 317 25.16 3.64 -3.89
CA LEU A 317 24.76 2.75 -2.81
C LEU A 317 25.76 1.61 -2.67
N THR A 318 26.46 1.58 -1.54
CA THR A 318 27.38 0.49 -1.17
C THR A 318 26.97 -0.06 0.18
N PHE A 319 26.60 -1.34 0.24
CA PHE A 319 26.23 -2.00 1.47
C PHE A 319 27.46 -2.26 2.36
N ASP A 320 27.27 -2.23 3.67
CA ASP A 320 28.29 -2.64 4.63
C ASP A 320 28.56 -4.15 4.52
N ALA A 321 29.78 -4.50 4.11
CA ALA A 321 30.20 -5.89 3.94
C ALA A 321 30.11 -6.71 5.23
N ALA A 322 30.32 -6.10 6.40
CA ALA A 322 30.22 -6.80 7.68
C ALA A 322 28.79 -7.29 7.98
N GLN A 323 27.78 -6.62 7.39
CA GLN A 323 26.38 -6.96 7.58
C GLN A 323 25.79 -7.80 6.45
N TYR A 324 26.33 -7.68 5.24
CA TYR A 324 25.73 -8.26 4.03
C TYR A 324 26.62 -9.30 3.32
N SER A 325 27.80 -9.63 3.85
CA SER A 325 28.72 -10.65 3.28
C SER A 325 29.06 -11.82 4.23
N ALA A 326 28.49 -11.90 5.43
CA ALA A 326 28.87 -12.85 6.49
C ALA A 326 27.79 -13.95 6.76
N PRO A 327 28.13 -15.08 7.42
CA PRO A 327 27.12 -16.00 7.95
C PRO A 327 26.25 -15.29 9.00
N ASN A 328 24.92 -15.35 8.85
CA ASN A 328 23.89 -14.51 9.51
C ASN A 328 23.70 -13.10 8.92
N ASN A 329 23.71 -12.99 7.59
CA ASN A 329 23.46 -11.76 6.84
C ASN A 329 22.19 -11.01 7.27
N ALA A 330 22.28 -9.68 7.24
CA ALA A 330 21.13 -8.79 7.31
C ALA A 330 20.09 -9.15 6.24
N PRO A 331 18.78 -8.98 6.53
CA PRO A 331 17.74 -9.38 5.59
C PRO A 331 17.82 -8.55 4.31
N THR A 332 17.79 -9.25 3.19
CA THR A 332 17.65 -8.70 1.82
C THR A 332 16.35 -9.16 1.15
N THR A 333 15.57 -10.00 1.85
CA THR A 333 14.20 -10.40 1.55
C THR A 333 13.37 -10.22 2.82
N PHE A 334 12.14 -9.74 2.66
CA PHE A 334 11.29 -9.25 3.74
C PHE A 334 9.94 -9.95 3.72
N ASN A 335 9.39 -10.26 4.89
CA ASN A 335 8.01 -10.77 5.00
C ASN A 335 6.99 -9.66 5.22
N VAL A 336 7.44 -8.44 5.55
CA VAL A 336 6.60 -7.24 5.56
C VAL A 336 7.32 -6.10 4.84
N VAL A 337 6.64 -5.44 3.93
CA VAL A 337 7.09 -4.19 3.30
C VAL A 337 6.03 -3.12 3.53
N ASP A 338 6.35 -2.10 4.31
CA ASP A 338 5.52 -0.92 4.46
C ASP A 338 6.06 0.20 3.57
N THR A 339 5.20 0.77 2.74
CA THR A 339 5.60 1.78 1.75
C THR A 339 5.13 3.18 2.11
N SER A 340 4.61 3.39 3.32
CA SER A 340 4.03 4.66 3.76
C SER A 340 3.04 5.18 2.70
N ASN A 341 3.03 6.49 2.47
CA ASN A 341 2.28 7.15 1.40
C ASN A 341 3.08 7.34 0.10
N LEU A 342 4.13 6.55 -0.15
CA LEU A 342 5.01 6.74 -1.32
C LEU A 342 4.28 6.62 -2.66
N ILE A 343 3.14 5.92 -2.73
CA ILE A 343 2.39 5.78 -3.99
C ILE A 343 1.86 7.13 -4.51
N ASP A 344 1.73 8.15 -3.64
CA ASP A 344 1.34 9.52 -4.01
C ASP A 344 2.45 10.29 -4.74
N HIS A 345 3.70 9.85 -4.60
CA HIS A 345 4.89 10.52 -5.15
C HIS A 345 5.58 9.68 -6.23
N VAL A 346 5.65 8.37 -6.01
CA VAL A 346 6.35 7.40 -6.87
C VAL A 346 5.40 6.72 -7.87
N GLY A 347 4.11 6.64 -7.56
CA GLY A 347 3.12 5.87 -8.31
C GLY A 347 2.98 4.43 -7.81
N LEU A 348 1.75 3.92 -7.79
CA LEU A 348 1.42 2.59 -7.26
C LEU A 348 2.17 1.47 -8.01
N LEU A 349 2.15 1.49 -9.35
CA LEU A 349 2.80 0.45 -10.15
C LEU A 349 4.32 0.44 -9.94
N ASN A 350 4.94 1.63 -9.86
CA ASN A 350 6.37 1.75 -9.58
C ASN A 350 6.74 1.16 -8.22
N ILE A 351 5.95 1.43 -7.18
CA ILE A 351 6.18 0.86 -5.87
C ILE A 351 6.05 -0.66 -5.91
N LEU A 352 4.97 -1.20 -6.48
CA LEU A 352 4.77 -2.65 -6.58
C LEU A 352 5.91 -3.35 -7.33
N VAL A 353 6.33 -2.82 -8.49
CA VAL A 353 7.41 -3.41 -9.29
C VAL A 353 8.77 -3.34 -8.56
N ALA A 354 9.00 -2.30 -7.74
CA ALA A 354 10.21 -2.19 -6.95
C ALA A 354 10.26 -3.22 -5.81
N VAL A 355 9.15 -3.42 -5.09
CA VAL A 355 9.12 -4.16 -3.82
C VAL A 355 8.85 -5.65 -3.99
N LEU A 356 8.09 -6.06 -5.01
CA LEU A 356 7.68 -7.47 -5.19
C LEU A 356 8.86 -8.46 -5.21
N PRO A 357 9.99 -8.17 -5.87
CA PRO A 357 11.15 -9.09 -5.85
C PRO A 357 11.89 -9.18 -4.51
N LEU A 358 11.57 -8.31 -3.54
CA LEU A 358 12.19 -8.30 -2.21
C LEU A 358 11.33 -8.98 -1.16
N ARG A 359 10.18 -9.51 -1.55
CA ARG A 359 9.18 -10.09 -0.67
C ARG A 359 9.34 -11.63 -0.62
N THR A 360 9.07 -12.23 0.54
CA THR A 360 8.90 -13.69 0.64
C THR A 360 7.61 -14.17 -0.04
N ALA A 361 7.47 -15.46 -0.36
CA ALA A 361 6.28 -15.96 -1.08
C ALA A 361 4.94 -15.60 -0.39
N ASN A 362 4.89 -15.68 0.94
CA ASN A 362 3.75 -15.29 1.78
C ASN A 362 3.90 -13.88 2.39
N GLY A 363 4.83 -13.08 1.87
CA GLY A 363 5.10 -11.73 2.39
C GLY A 363 3.99 -10.74 2.08
N ILE A 364 3.92 -9.69 2.90
CA ILE A 364 2.84 -8.72 2.99
C ILE A 364 3.37 -7.38 2.53
N ILE A 365 2.62 -6.69 1.67
CA ILE A 365 2.93 -5.31 1.27
C ILE A 365 1.81 -4.40 1.74
N TYR A 366 2.16 -3.28 2.37
CA TYR A 366 1.24 -2.21 2.71
C TYR A 366 1.51 -0.99 1.84
N THR A 367 0.45 -0.47 1.22
CA THR A 367 0.48 0.80 0.49
C THR A 367 -0.56 1.73 1.07
N GLU A 368 -0.19 2.99 1.29
CA GLU A 368 -1.12 4.05 1.68
C GLU A 368 -1.13 5.17 0.65
N SER A 369 -2.25 5.88 0.53
CA SER A 369 -2.38 7.12 -0.24
C SER A 369 -3.17 8.12 0.56
N LEU A 370 -2.75 9.38 0.53
CA LEU A 370 -3.45 10.52 1.10
C LEU A 370 -3.99 11.46 0.03
N LEU A 371 -3.46 11.39 -1.20
CA LEU A 371 -3.87 12.24 -2.31
C LEU A 371 -4.85 11.51 -3.22
N TYR A 372 -5.74 12.24 -3.86
CA TYR A 372 -6.51 11.75 -4.99
C TYR A 372 -6.45 12.80 -6.12
N LYS A 373 -6.37 12.36 -7.38
CA LYS A 373 -6.27 13.20 -8.58
C LYS A 373 -7.60 13.87 -8.92
N GLY A 374 -8.71 13.43 -8.31
CA GLY A 374 -10.03 14.03 -8.53
C GLY A 374 -10.56 13.79 -9.94
N GLU A 375 -10.04 12.76 -10.61
CA GLU A 375 -10.49 12.29 -11.93
C GLU A 375 -11.91 11.71 -11.83
N SER A 376 -12.28 11.17 -10.67
CA SER A 376 -13.63 10.75 -10.32
C SER A 376 -14.30 11.73 -9.34
N GLU A 377 -15.63 11.89 -9.44
CA GLU A 377 -16.44 12.52 -8.37
C GLU A 377 -16.37 11.70 -7.05
N ASP A 378 -15.83 10.47 -7.08
CA ASP A 378 -15.75 9.53 -5.95
C ASP A 378 -14.30 9.07 -5.72
N ALA A 379 -13.63 9.67 -4.73
CA ALA A 379 -12.22 9.40 -4.40
C ALA A 379 -11.96 7.92 -4.07
N ALA A 380 -12.97 7.18 -3.60
CA ALA A 380 -12.81 5.76 -3.33
C ALA A 380 -12.51 4.96 -4.61
N LYS A 381 -13.11 5.32 -5.75
CA LYS A 381 -12.96 4.57 -7.01
C LYS A 381 -11.60 4.77 -7.69
N GLU A 382 -10.87 5.82 -7.32
CA GLU A 382 -9.60 6.16 -7.95
C GLU A 382 -8.52 5.09 -7.71
N PHE A 383 -8.58 4.38 -6.58
CA PHE A 383 -7.60 3.34 -6.25
C PHE A 383 -7.47 2.28 -7.36
N ALA A 384 -8.60 1.75 -7.86
CA ALA A 384 -8.58 0.75 -8.93
C ALA A 384 -8.05 1.34 -10.24
N ALA A 385 -8.38 2.60 -10.55
CA ALA A 385 -7.92 3.28 -11.76
C ALA A 385 -6.39 3.47 -11.81
N ARG A 386 -5.71 3.52 -10.66
CA ARG A 386 -4.24 3.70 -10.57
C ARG A 386 -3.42 2.51 -11.07
N LEU A 387 -4.05 1.36 -11.33
CA LEU A 387 -3.41 0.20 -11.94
C LEU A 387 -3.60 0.12 -13.46
N PHE A 388 -4.42 1.00 -14.04
CA PHE A 388 -4.66 1.13 -15.49
C PHE A 388 -5.25 -0.12 -16.18
N ALA A 389 -5.73 -1.10 -15.41
CA ALA A 389 -6.35 -2.32 -15.90
C ALA A 389 -7.22 -2.98 -14.82
N ASP A 390 -7.93 -4.06 -15.19
CA ASP A 390 -8.72 -4.86 -14.25
C ASP A 390 -7.88 -5.42 -13.09
N LEU A 391 -8.43 -5.37 -11.87
CA LEU A 391 -7.74 -5.81 -10.65
C LEU A 391 -7.45 -7.31 -10.65
N GLY A 392 -8.36 -8.13 -11.22
CA GLY A 392 -8.17 -9.57 -11.35
C GLY A 392 -7.04 -9.90 -12.32
N THR A 393 -7.07 -9.32 -13.52
CA THR A 393 -6.00 -9.52 -14.51
C THR A 393 -4.65 -9.00 -14.00
N MET A 394 -4.62 -7.82 -13.37
CA MET A 394 -3.39 -7.29 -12.75
C MET A 394 -2.85 -8.17 -11.62
N THR A 395 -3.73 -8.81 -10.85
CA THR A 395 -3.31 -9.78 -9.82
C THR A 395 -2.53 -10.94 -10.45
N LEU A 396 -2.94 -11.44 -11.61
CA LEU A 396 -2.27 -12.53 -12.31
C LEU A 396 -0.86 -12.12 -12.80
N LEU A 397 -0.70 -10.88 -13.27
CA LEU A 397 0.60 -10.37 -13.74
C LEU A 397 1.57 -10.05 -12.59
N LEU A 398 1.04 -9.51 -11.47
CA LEU A 398 1.85 -9.08 -10.32
C LEU A 398 2.08 -10.20 -9.28
N GLY A 399 1.22 -11.22 -9.23
CA GLY A 399 1.26 -12.30 -8.25
C GLY A 399 0.76 -11.90 -6.85
N VAL A 400 0.10 -10.75 -6.72
CA VAL A 400 -0.50 -10.26 -5.46
C VAL A 400 -1.83 -9.55 -5.73
N ALA A 401 -2.76 -9.64 -4.79
CA ALA A 401 -4.05 -8.95 -4.84
C ALA A 401 -4.25 -8.06 -3.60
N PRO A 402 -5.06 -6.99 -3.69
CA PRO A 402 -5.66 -6.39 -2.51
C PRO A 402 -6.51 -7.44 -1.77
N VAL A 403 -6.21 -7.65 -0.49
CA VAL A 403 -6.90 -8.66 0.34
C VAL A 403 -8.39 -8.36 0.47
N ASP A 404 -8.72 -7.09 0.57
CA ASP A 404 -10.09 -6.60 0.71
C ASP A 404 -10.90 -6.75 -0.59
N TYR A 405 -10.25 -6.56 -1.75
CA TYR A 405 -10.85 -6.86 -3.06
C TYR A 405 -11.35 -8.31 -3.14
N LEU A 406 -10.48 -9.27 -2.79
CA LEU A 406 -10.83 -10.69 -2.84
C LEU A 406 -11.85 -11.08 -1.75
N SER A 407 -11.70 -10.54 -0.54
CA SER A 407 -12.57 -10.90 0.59
C SER A 407 -13.97 -10.29 0.49
N GLY A 408 -14.13 -9.16 -0.23
CA GLY A 408 -15.38 -8.40 -0.27
C GLY A 408 -15.69 -7.63 1.02
N PHE A 409 -14.75 -7.61 1.97
CA PHE A 409 -14.80 -6.80 3.19
C PHE A 409 -13.38 -6.48 3.66
N PHE A 410 -13.27 -5.55 4.60
CA PHE A 410 -12.05 -5.37 5.39
C PHE A 410 -12.39 -5.14 6.88
N SER A 411 -11.43 -5.42 7.76
CA SER A 411 -11.58 -5.29 9.23
C SER A 411 -11.19 -3.90 9.77
N ARG A 412 -10.71 -3.00 8.90
CA ARG A 412 -10.44 -1.57 9.16
C ARG A 412 -11.68 -0.72 8.89
N SER A 413 -11.76 0.53 9.33
CA SER A 413 -12.76 1.47 8.80
C SER A 413 -12.09 2.57 7.99
N ASN A 414 -12.70 2.95 6.88
CA ASN A 414 -12.41 4.19 6.14
C ASN A 414 -13.68 5.07 6.00
N THR A 415 -14.76 4.76 6.73
CA THR A 415 -16.03 5.49 6.60
C THR A 415 -15.89 6.97 6.98
N HIS A 416 -15.03 7.28 7.96
CA HIS A 416 -14.75 8.66 8.37
C HIS A 416 -14.16 9.50 7.22
N GLU A 417 -13.31 8.91 6.36
CA GLU A 417 -12.79 9.58 5.16
C GLU A 417 -13.89 9.85 4.14
N ILE A 418 -14.79 8.88 3.90
CA ILE A 418 -15.93 9.06 2.99
C ILE A 418 -16.85 10.16 3.49
N PHE A 419 -17.18 10.13 4.78
CA PHE A 419 -18.05 11.14 5.39
C PHE A 419 -17.41 12.52 5.27
N LEU A 420 -16.13 12.65 5.58
CA LEU A 420 -15.42 13.90 5.47
C LEU A 420 -15.41 14.43 4.03
N ASN A 421 -15.01 13.59 3.07
CA ASN A 421 -14.92 13.96 1.66
C ASN A 421 -16.29 14.39 1.08
N LYS A 422 -17.39 13.76 1.50
CA LYS A 422 -18.74 14.09 1.01
C LYS A 422 -19.37 15.32 1.66
N PHE A 423 -19.10 15.59 2.94
CA PHE A 423 -19.84 16.60 3.71
C PHE A 423 -19.02 17.84 4.07
N ILE A 424 -17.68 17.78 4.01
CA ILE A 424 -16.80 18.92 4.28
C ILE A 424 -16.08 19.25 2.97
N SER A 425 -16.58 20.26 2.24
CA SER A 425 -16.10 20.68 0.91
C SER A 425 -14.70 21.34 0.92
N SER A 426 -13.92 21.14 1.98
CA SER A 426 -12.60 21.74 2.17
C SER A 426 -11.57 20.65 2.48
N GLY A 427 -11.10 19.95 1.45
CA GLY A 427 -9.96 19.04 1.56
C GLY A 427 -9.70 18.19 0.32
N ALA A 428 -8.48 18.30 -0.22
CA ALA A 428 -7.97 17.51 -1.36
C ALA A 428 -7.38 16.14 -0.97
N GLN A 429 -7.61 15.68 0.27
CA GLN A 429 -7.03 14.45 0.80
C GLN A 429 -8.08 13.39 1.10
N PHE A 430 -7.74 12.13 0.80
CA PHE A 430 -8.53 10.94 1.11
C PHE A 430 -7.56 9.82 1.48
N HIS A 431 -7.63 9.31 2.72
CA HIS A 431 -6.72 8.25 3.17
C HIS A 431 -7.23 6.88 2.73
N GLN A 432 -6.51 6.26 1.79
CA GLN A 432 -6.72 4.89 1.37
C GLN A 432 -5.54 4.03 1.85
N VAL A 433 -5.84 2.90 2.50
CA VAL A 433 -4.81 1.92 2.90
C VAL A 433 -5.17 0.56 2.34
N THR A 434 -4.19 -0.10 1.73
CA THR A 434 -4.36 -1.40 1.07
C THR A 434 -3.31 -2.39 1.54
N THR A 435 -3.75 -3.61 1.87
CA THR A 435 -2.89 -4.76 2.17
C THR A 435 -2.86 -5.68 0.95
N TRP A 436 -1.66 -6.01 0.47
CA TRP A 436 -1.45 -6.89 -0.67
C TRP A 436 -0.81 -8.21 -0.21
N LYS A 437 -1.40 -9.34 -0.64
CA LYS A 437 -0.91 -10.70 -0.38
C LYS A 437 -1.06 -11.56 -1.64
N SER A 438 -0.33 -12.67 -1.72
CA SER A 438 -0.57 -13.68 -2.76
C SER A 438 -1.95 -14.30 -2.57
N PRO A 439 -2.80 -14.44 -3.61
CA PRO A 439 -4.08 -15.12 -3.45
C PRO A 439 -3.95 -16.57 -2.96
N THR A 440 -2.92 -17.29 -3.40
CA THR A 440 -2.66 -18.68 -2.99
C THR A 440 -2.27 -18.81 -1.52
N SER A 441 -1.75 -17.74 -0.89
CA SER A 441 -1.42 -17.74 0.55
C SER A 441 -2.65 -17.80 1.47
N SER A 442 -3.86 -17.67 0.93
CA SER A 442 -5.10 -17.92 1.67
C SER A 442 -5.38 -19.41 1.90
N ASP A 443 -4.71 -20.30 1.16
CA ASP A 443 -4.92 -21.74 1.24
C ASP A 443 -3.94 -22.39 2.24
N VAL A 444 -4.47 -23.24 3.12
CA VAL A 444 -3.75 -23.88 4.25
C VAL A 444 -2.53 -24.73 3.82
N SER A 445 -2.50 -25.19 2.57
CA SER A 445 -1.65 -26.32 2.16
C SER A 445 -0.60 -25.99 1.11
N VAL A 446 -0.41 -24.72 0.72
CA VAL A 446 0.26 -24.44 -0.56
C VAL A 446 1.29 -23.29 -0.47
N ASP A 447 2.56 -23.64 -0.23
CA ASP A 447 3.73 -22.78 -0.52
C ASP A 447 4.12 -22.81 -2.03
N ILE A 448 3.16 -23.15 -2.89
CA ILE A 448 3.36 -23.41 -4.32
C ILE A 448 2.74 -22.29 -5.12
N GLN A 449 3.53 -21.71 -6.02
CA GLN A 449 3.02 -20.78 -7.01
C GLN A 449 2.85 -21.52 -8.34
N PRO A 450 1.62 -21.61 -8.89
CA PRO A 450 1.41 -22.29 -10.15
C PRO A 450 2.07 -21.51 -11.29
N LEU A 451 2.59 -22.24 -12.28
CA LEU A 451 3.08 -21.66 -13.53
C LEU A 451 1.90 -21.14 -14.33
N VAL A 452 1.98 -19.89 -14.79
CA VAL A 452 0.89 -19.21 -15.51
C VAL A 452 1.33 -18.87 -16.93
N ILE A 453 0.50 -19.20 -17.91
CA ILE A 453 0.67 -18.86 -19.33
C ILE A 453 -0.58 -18.11 -19.78
N PHE A 454 -0.44 -17.14 -20.68
CA PHE A 454 -1.55 -16.45 -21.33
C PHE A 454 -1.57 -16.81 -22.81
N ASP A 455 -2.73 -16.64 -23.45
CA ASP A 455 -2.74 -16.52 -24.91
C ASP A 455 -1.89 -15.31 -25.34
N ASN A 456 -0.98 -15.54 -26.30
CA ASN A 456 0.02 -14.55 -26.70
C ASN A 456 -0.63 -13.29 -27.32
N ILE A 457 -1.70 -13.46 -28.11
CA ILE A 457 -2.40 -12.35 -28.78
C ILE A 457 -3.22 -11.55 -27.77
N GLN A 458 -3.94 -12.22 -26.87
CA GLN A 458 -4.71 -11.57 -25.82
C GLN A 458 -3.81 -10.79 -24.87
N LEU A 459 -2.69 -11.38 -24.42
CA LEU A 459 -1.75 -10.68 -23.53
C LEU A 459 -1.07 -9.49 -24.23
N GLY A 460 -0.66 -9.63 -25.49
CA GLY A 460 -0.08 -8.52 -26.26
C GLY A 460 -1.05 -7.35 -26.42
N THR A 461 -2.33 -7.66 -26.65
CA THR A 461 -3.41 -6.66 -26.75
C THR A 461 -3.67 -5.98 -25.40
N PHE A 462 -3.81 -6.76 -24.32
CA PHE A 462 -3.99 -6.23 -22.97
C PHE A 462 -2.86 -5.28 -22.54
N LEU A 463 -1.60 -5.67 -22.80
CA LEU A 463 -0.44 -4.84 -22.46
C LEU A 463 -0.41 -3.53 -23.26
N TRP A 464 -0.84 -3.55 -24.51
CA TRP A 464 -1.00 -2.34 -25.32
C TRP A 464 -2.08 -1.42 -24.75
N ASP A 465 -3.25 -1.93 -24.42
CA ASP A 465 -4.34 -1.11 -23.86
C ASP A 465 -3.94 -0.47 -22.52
N MET A 466 -3.17 -1.21 -21.71
CA MET A 466 -2.58 -0.66 -20.49
C MET A 466 -1.55 0.43 -20.79
N TYR A 467 -0.65 0.23 -21.77
CA TYR A 467 0.31 1.26 -22.20
C TYR A 467 -0.41 2.52 -22.67
N HIS A 468 -1.43 2.36 -23.52
CA HIS A 468 -2.27 3.44 -24.03
C HIS A 468 -2.92 4.22 -22.89
N LYS A 469 -3.60 3.54 -21.94
CA LYS A 469 -4.20 4.17 -20.74
C LYS A 469 -3.20 4.94 -19.86
N ILE A 470 -1.93 4.52 -19.82
CA ILE A 470 -0.89 5.20 -19.01
C ILE A 470 -0.42 6.49 -19.70
N PHE A 471 -0.34 6.52 -21.03
CA PHE A 471 0.31 7.59 -21.79
C PHE A 471 -0.64 8.44 -22.65
N GLU A 472 -1.92 8.09 -22.79
CA GLU A 472 -2.90 8.83 -23.62
C GLU A 472 -3.04 10.31 -23.22
N ASP A 473 -2.85 10.61 -21.93
CA ASP A 473 -2.99 11.97 -21.37
C ASP A 473 -1.78 12.87 -21.71
N GLU A 474 -0.76 12.36 -22.40
CA GLU A 474 0.32 13.16 -22.98
C GLU A 474 -0.15 13.99 -24.17
N ASP A 475 -1.18 13.52 -24.87
CA ASP A 475 -1.83 14.23 -25.95
C ASP A 475 -2.87 15.20 -25.40
N ALA A 476 -2.65 16.50 -25.61
CA ALA A 476 -3.51 17.56 -25.06
C ALA A 476 -5.00 17.42 -25.46
N MET A 477 -5.27 16.90 -26.66
CA MET A 477 -6.65 16.68 -27.13
C MET A 477 -7.34 15.52 -26.38
N ASN A 478 -6.62 14.44 -26.09
CA ASN A 478 -7.14 13.32 -25.30
C ASN A 478 -7.40 13.77 -23.87
N PHE A 479 -6.45 14.50 -23.26
CA PHE A 479 -6.60 15.10 -21.94
C PHE A 479 -7.84 16.01 -21.86
N LEU A 480 -7.99 16.95 -22.80
CA LEU A 480 -9.13 17.87 -22.83
C LEU A 480 -10.47 17.15 -23.04
N LYS A 481 -10.50 16.11 -23.87
CA LYS A 481 -11.70 15.28 -24.09
C LYS A 481 -12.12 14.53 -22.82
N LYS A 482 -11.15 14.03 -22.05
CA LYS A 482 -11.37 13.22 -20.85
C LYS A 482 -11.78 14.07 -19.64
N TYR A 483 -11.12 15.19 -19.40
CA TYR A 483 -11.29 15.98 -18.17
C TYR A 483 -12.01 17.32 -18.36
N GLY A 484 -12.18 17.78 -19.61
CA GLY A 484 -12.72 19.11 -19.91
C GLY A 484 -11.80 20.26 -19.45
N PRO A 485 -12.27 21.52 -19.52
CA PRO A 485 -11.50 22.70 -19.15
C PRO A 485 -11.44 22.95 -17.63
N SER A 486 -11.34 21.89 -16.83
CA SER A 486 -11.31 21.98 -15.37
C SER A 486 -9.96 22.49 -14.87
N MET A 487 -9.94 23.63 -14.17
CA MET A 487 -8.71 24.16 -13.56
C MET A 487 -8.08 23.18 -12.57
N THR A 488 -8.90 22.38 -11.86
CA THR A 488 -8.41 21.32 -10.96
C THR A 488 -7.71 20.20 -11.74
N ALA A 489 -8.28 19.78 -12.87
CA ALA A 489 -7.67 18.76 -13.72
C ALA A 489 -6.36 19.27 -14.33
N ILE A 490 -6.36 20.51 -14.83
CA ILE A 490 -5.16 21.17 -15.36
C ILE A 490 -4.08 21.21 -14.28
N ALA A 491 -4.39 21.65 -13.05
CA ALA A 491 -3.43 21.68 -11.95
C ALA A 491 -2.88 20.28 -11.59
N ASN A 492 -3.69 19.22 -11.75
CA ASN A 492 -3.29 17.84 -11.48
C ASN A 492 -2.55 17.16 -12.64
N SER A 493 -2.53 17.74 -13.85
CA SER A 493 -1.87 17.15 -15.04
C SER A 493 -0.35 17.00 -14.91
N THR A 494 0.27 17.68 -13.93
CA THR A 494 1.69 17.55 -13.60
C THR A 494 2.02 16.35 -12.71
N LYS A 495 1.02 15.63 -12.17
CA LYS A 495 1.19 14.43 -11.33
C LYS A 495 1.44 13.18 -12.18
N ILE A 496 2.62 13.12 -12.80
CA ILE A 496 3.02 12.05 -13.74
C ILE A 496 4.04 11.13 -13.08
N HIS A 497 3.63 9.92 -12.71
CA HIS A 497 4.53 9.00 -12.02
C HIS A 497 5.30 8.06 -12.96
N TYR A 498 4.84 7.92 -14.20
CA TYR A 498 5.28 6.87 -15.11
C TYR A 498 5.98 7.45 -16.33
N ASN A 499 7.00 6.73 -16.77
CA ASN A 499 7.72 6.96 -18.02
C ASN A 499 7.90 5.62 -18.78
N ARG A 500 8.45 5.63 -19.99
CA ARG A 500 8.57 4.41 -20.81
C ARG A 500 9.41 3.34 -20.13
N GLU A 501 10.51 3.71 -19.47
CA GLU A 501 11.35 2.77 -18.71
C GLU A 501 10.58 2.10 -17.58
N SER A 502 9.73 2.85 -16.86
CA SER A 502 8.92 2.30 -15.77
C SER A 502 7.95 1.22 -16.26
N PHE A 503 7.34 1.41 -17.43
CA PHE A 503 6.47 0.41 -18.06
C PHE A 503 7.28 -0.80 -18.53
N VAL A 504 8.47 -0.60 -19.10
CA VAL A 504 9.36 -1.72 -19.47
C VAL A 504 9.80 -2.53 -18.24
N LEU A 505 10.07 -1.89 -17.11
CA LEU A 505 10.39 -2.60 -15.86
C LEU A 505 9.19 -3.39 -15.33
N PHE A 506 7.97 -2.89 -15.53
CA PHE A 506 6.75 -3.67 -15.31
C PHE A 506 6.67 -4.88 -16.25
N LEU A 507 6.86 -4.71 -17.56
CA LEU A 507 6.90 -5.82 -18.53
C LEU A 507 7.94 -6.88 -18.14
N LYS A 508 9.13 -6.44 -17.69
CA LYS A 508 10.19 -7.33 -17.23
C LYS A 508 9.76 -8.14 -16.00
N LEU A 509 9.03 -7.53 -15.05
CA LEU A 509 8.50 -8.24 -13.88
C LEU A 509 7.42 -9.23 -14.32
N THR A 510 6.47 -8.78 -15.15
CA THR A 510 5.42 -9.62 -15.72
C THR A 510 5.99 -10.85 -16.42
N ARG A 511 6.96 -10.67 -17.32
CA ARG A 511 7.68 -11.77 -17.99
C ARG A 511 8.35 -12.73 -17.00
N SER A 512 8.82 -12.23 -15.86
CA SER A 512 9.50 -13.04 -14.84
C SER A 512 8.51 -13.81 -13.95
N ASN A 513 7.29 -13.31 -13.82
CA ASN A 513 6.19 -13.95 -13.09
C ASN A 513 5.42 -14.98 -13.95
N LEU A 514 5.43 -14.81 -15.27
CA LEU A 514 4.78 -15.71 -16.22
C LEU A 514 5.76 -16.80 -16.71
N ALA A 515 5.25 -17.99 -16.97
CA ALA A 515 6.02 -19.13 -17.45
C ALA A 515 6.05 -19.20 -18.99
N LEU A 516 6.37 -18.07 -19.65
CA LEU A 516 6.40 -17.97 -21.10
C LEU A 516 7.78 -18.31 -21.66
N SER A 517 7.81 -19.07 -22.76
CA SER A 517 9.05 -19.28 -23.51
C SER A 517 9.53 -17.97 -24.14
N ALA A 518 10.80 -17.92 -24.58
CA ALA A 518 11.31 -16.74 -25.27
C ALA A 518 10.57 -16.47 -26.60
N GLU A 519 10.09 -17.53 -27.26
CA GLU A 519 9.29 -17.46 -28.48
C GLU A 519 7.88 -16.92 -28.20
N ASP A 520 7.20 -17.44 -27.18
CA ASP A 520 5.87 -16.98 -26.79
C ASP A 520 5.87 -15.50 -26.36
N TRP A 521 6.86 -15.11 -25.56
CA TRP A 521 7.04 -13.70 -25.20
C TRP A 521 7.35 -12.84 -26.44
N GLY A 522 8.07 -13.40 -27.42
CA GLY A 522 8.28 -12.77 -28.72
C GLY A 522 6.96 -12.45 -29.41
N ALA A 523 6.06 -13.42 -29.51
CA ALA A 523 4.73 -13.25 -30.12
C ALA A 523 3.85 -12.22 -29.37
N VAL A 524 3.92 -12.20 -28.03
CA VAL A 524 3.23 -11.17 -27.21
C VAL A 524 3.71 -9.77 -27.58
N MET A 525 5.03 -9.57 -27.69
CA MET A 525 5.62 -8.28 -28.00
C MET A 525 5.40 -7.88 -29.47
N GLU A 526 5.41 -8.83 -30.40
CA GLU A 526 5.06 -8.57 -31.80
C GLU A 526 3.62 -8.08 -31.93
N ARG A 527 2.67 -8.69 -31.21
CA ARG A 527 1.29 -8.20 -31.15
C ARG A 527 1.20 -6.80 -30.56
N PHE A 528 1.90 -6.53 -29.46
CA PHE A 528 1.95 -5.19 -28.85
C PHE A 528 2.44 -4.15 -29.87
N LEU A 529 3.57 -4.43 -30.54
CA LEU A 529 4.19 -3.49 -31.47
C LEU A 529 3.34 -3.28 -32.73
N GLN A 530 2.66 -4.33 -33.21
CA GLN A 530 1.68 -4.20 -34.31
C GLN A 530 0.57 -3.20 -33.98
N LEU A 531 0.04 -3.24 -32.75
CA LEU A 531 -0.98 -2.31 -32.28
C LEU A 531 -0.42 -0.88 -32.14
N GLN A 532 0.80 -0.76 -31.62
CA GLN A 532 1.49 0.53 -31.53
C GLN A 532 1.72 1.18 -32.90
N GLU A 533 2.11 0.40 -33.91
CA GLU A 533 2.33 0.90 -35.26
C GLU A 533 1.03 1.29 -35.97
N GLY A 534 -0.08 0.61 -35.66
CA GLY A 534 -1.39 0.88 -36.24
C GLY A 534 -2.17 2.02 -35.56
N ASP A 535 -1.80 2.41 -34.33
CA ASP A 535 -2.50 3.45 -33.60
C ASP A 535 -2.16 4.86 -34.11
N ASN A 536 -3.20 5.67 -34.31
CA ASN A 536 -3.09 7.08 -34.69
C ASN A 536 -3.74 8.00 -33.64
N THR A 537 -4.10 7.46 -32.47
CA THR A 537 -4.82 8.21 -31.42
C THR A 537 -3.89 8.83 -30.37
N MET A 538 -2.63 8.37 -30.29
CA MET A 538 -1.58 8.98 -29.45
C MET A 538 -0.40 9.55 -30.27
N PRO A 539 -0.57 10.69 -30.98
CA PRO A 539 0.52 11.32 -31.73
C PRO A 539 1.81 11.54 -30.94
N MET A 540 1.72 11.90 -29.65
CA MET A 540 2.90 12.09 -28.79
C MET A 540 3.69 10.80 -28.56
N ASP A 541 3.09 9.62 -28.75
CA ASP A 541 3.82 8.35 -28.65
C ASP A 541 4.87 8.21 -29.75
N THR A 542 4.64 8.78 -30.94
CA THR A 542 5.63 8.76 -32.04
C THR A 542 6.96 9.41 -31.64
N VAL A 543 6.90 10.48 -30.83
CA VAL A 543 8.07 11.22 -30.31
C VAL A 543 8.78 10.45 -29.18
N ASN A 544 8.06 9.59 -28.46
CA ASN A 544 8.57 8.82 -27.32
C ASN A 544 8.87 7.35 -27.68
N ARG A 545 8.56 6.90 -28.89
CA ARG A 545 8.68 5.50 -29.34
C ARG A 545 10.10 4.97 -29.19
N GLN A 546 11.08 5.81 -29.52
CA GLN A 546 12.48 5.44 -29.42
C GLN A 546 12.96 5.33 -27.96
N ASP A 547 12.37 6.12 -27.04
CA ASP A 547 12.57 5.96 -25.58
C ASP A 547 12.12 4.56 -25.16
N PHE A 548 10.89 4.16 -25.54
CA PHE A 548 10.33 2.85 -25.26
C PHE A 548 11.19 1.70 -25.80
N HIS A 549 11.52 1.73 -27.09
CA HIS A 549 12.32 0.67 -27.73
C HIS A 549 13.72 0.56 -27.11
N SER A 550 14.33 1.68 -26.73
CA SER A 550 15.64 1.69 -26.08
C SER A 550 15.63 0.91 -24.77
N TYR A 551 14.56 1.06 -23.97
CA TYR A 551 14.45 0.38 -22.69
C TYR A 551 14.10 -1.09 -22.84
N LEU A 552 13.28 -1.47 -23.83
CA LEU A 552 13.04 -2.88 -24.16
C LEU A 552 14.36 -3.63 -24.40
N TYR A 553 15.26 -3.02 -25.18
CA TYR A 553 16.58 -3.56 -25.46
C TYR A 553 17.50 -3.50 -24.22
N ARG A 554 17.61 -2.34 -23.56
CA ARG A 554 18.47 -2.11 -22.38
C ARG A 554 18.23 -3.13 -21.28
N HIS A 555 16.97 -3.41 -20.99
CA HIS A 555 16.53 -4.28 -19.89
C HIS A 555 16.37 -5.75 -20.29
N ASN A 556 16.71 -6.09 -21.54
CA ASN A 556 16.58 -7.41 -22.14
C ASN A 556 15.14 -7.96 -22.10
N VAL A 557 14.16 -7.08 -22.30
CA VAL A 557 12.74 -7.44 -22.34
C VAL A 557 12.37 -7.93 -23.73
N TYR A 558 12.78 -7.20 -24.78
CA TYR A 558 12.54 -7.57 -26.18
C TYR A 558 13.53 -6.87 -27.10
N ILE A 559 13.93 -7.52 -28.20
CA ILE A 559 14.83 -6.95 -29.21
C ILE A 559 14.02 -6.63 -30.47
N VAL A 560 13.68 -5.35 -30.64
CA VAL A 560 13.00 -4.82 -31.83
C VAL A 560 13.89 -5.02 -33.07
N PRO A 561 13.34 -5.33 -34.26
CA PRO A 561 14.12 -5.65 -35.45
C PRO A 561 15.24 -4.64 -35.79
N THR A 562 15.01 -3.35 -35.57
CA THR A 562 16.01 -2.29 -35.84
C THR A 562 17.30 -2.44 -35.02
N TYR A 563 17.27 -3.16 -33.90
CA TYR A 563 18.43 -3.44 -33.04
C TYR A 563 19.21 -4.68 -33.49
N ARG A 564 18.84 -5.32 -34.60
CA ARG A 564 19.60 -6.45 -35.19
C ARG A 564 20.55 -5.99 -36.29
N GLU A 565 20.34 -4.79 -36.82
CA GLU A 565 21.12 -4.23 -37.93
C GLU A 565 22.46 -3.64 -37.48
N PRO A 566 23.58 -3.92 -38.18
CA PRO A 566 24.86 -3.33 -37.83
C PRO A 566 24.85 -1.80 -38.01
N LEU A 567 25.51 -1.10 -37.08
CA LEU A 567 25.59 0.36 -37.11
C LEU A 567 26.86 0.85 -37.79
N ARG A 568 26.71 1.92 -38.59
CA ARG A 568 27.82 2.54 -39.32
C ARG A 568 28.73 3.35 -38.39
N ARG A 569 30.04 3.26 -38.62
CA ARG A 569 31.07 4.06 -37.92
C ARG A 569 31.21 5.44 -38.60
N ILE A 570 30.38 6.40 -38.19
CA ILE A 570 30.40 7.77 -38.73
C ILE A 570 30.52 8.81 -37.60
N GLY A 571 31.02 10.01 -37.94
CA GLY A 571 31.12 11.13 -37.02
C GLY A 571 31.81 10.75 -35.71
N ARG A 572 31.16 10.95 -34.56
CA ARG A 572 31.69 10.58 -33.23
C ARG A 572 32.06 9.10 -33.06
N PHE A 573 31.52 8.20 -33.87
CA PHE A 573 31.75 6.76 -33.79
C PHE A 573 32.83 6.25 -34.76
N SER A 574 33.41 7.13 -35.58
CA SER A 574 34.39 6.77 -36.61
C SER A 574 35.58 5.99 -36.02
N GLU A 575 36.07 6.40 -34.86
CA GLU A 575 37.21 5.78 -34.17
C GLU A 575 36.84 4.60 -33.24
N TRP A 576 35.55 4.31 -33.04
CA TRP A 576 35.13 3.24 -32.12
C TRP A 576 35.34 1.86 -32.75
N PRO A 577 35.93 0.88 -32.03
CA PRO A 577 36.11 -0.48 -32.55
C PRO A 577 34.79 -1.12 -33.00
N SER A 578 33.73 -0.88 -32.24
CA SER A 578 32.36 -1.32 -32.50
C SER A 578 31.37 -0.27 -32.00
N VAL A 579 30.30 -0.03 -32.75
CA VAL A 579 29.24 0.91 -32.37
C VAL A 579 28.13 0.15 -31.65
N PRO A 580 27.89 0.37 -30.35
CA PRO A 580 26.80 -0.29 -29.62
C PRO A 580 25.45 0.27 -30.06
N HIS A 581 24.39 -0.51 -29.89
CA HIS A 581 23.04 -0.06 -30.23
C HIS A 581 22.49 1.01 -29.28
N LEU A 582 23.04 1.11 -28.07
CA LEU A 582 22.70 2.13 -27.10
C LEU A 582 23.95 2.93 -26.71
N VAL A 583 23.76 4.23 -26.52
CA VAL A 583 24.74 5.13 -25.94
C VAL A 583 24.15 5.88 -24.76
N ARG A 584 25.02 6.32 -23.85
CA ARG A 584 24.71 7.32 -22.84
C ARG A 584 25.10 8.67 -23.39
N VAL A 585 24.14 9.59 -23.42
CA VAL A 585 24.43 11.01 -23.65
C VAL A 585 24.61 11.67 -22.30
N VAL A 586 25.65 12.50 -22.18
CA VAL A 586 25.92 13.33 -21.01
C VAL A 586 25.99 14.78 -21.49
N LEU A 587 25.07 15.61 -21.01
CA LEU A 587 24.95 17.02 -21.36
C LEU A 587 25.30 17.86 -20.13
N THR A 588 26.26 18.77 -20.30
CA THR A 588 26.63 19.77 -19.31
C THR A 588 25.78 21.02 -19.53
N VAL A 589 25.00 21.41 -18.53
CA VAL A 589 24.10 22.57 -18.55
C VAL A 589 24.68 23.67 -17.66
N PRO A 590 25.03 24.84 -18.22
CA PRO A 590 25.58 25.93 -17.44
C PRO A 590 24.65 26.39 -16.31
N ARG A 591 25.24 26.67 -15.15
CA ARG A 591 24.49 27.10 -13.95
C ARG A 591 23.67 28.37 -14.19
N SER A 592 24.22 29.33 -14.93
CA SER A 592 23.56 30.61 -15.25
C SER A 592 22.25 30.43 -16.01
N VAL A 593 22.14 29.40 -16.86
CA VAL A 593 20.91 29.09 -17.61
C VAL A 593 19.81 28.65 -16.66
N LEU A 594 20.14 27.77 -15.71
CA LEU A 594 19.18 27.31 -14.70
C LEU A 594 18.74 28.44 -13.77
N GLU A 595 19.68 29.30 -13.37
CA GLU A 595 19.39 30.46 -12.54
C GLU A 595 18.53 31.49 -13.26
N ASP A 596 18.72 31.67 -14.57
CA ASP A 596 17.82 32.50 -15.36
C ASP A 596 16.42 31.89 -15.40
N VAL A 597 16.28 30.62 -15.80
CA VAL A 597 14.97 29.97 -15.98
C VAL A 597 14.18 29.85 -14.68
N PHE A 598 14.80 29.40 -13.59
CA PHE A 598 14.13 29.01 -12.35
C PHE A 598 14.34 29.97 -11.16
N LYS A 599 14.83 31.18 -11.39
CA LYS A 599 15.12 32.18 -10.34
C LYS A 599 13.95 32.46 -9.39
N ASP A 600 12.73 32.42 -9.93
CA ASP A 600 11.52 32.82 -9.22
C ASP A 600 11.02 31.70 -8.31
N SER A 601 10.80 32.00 -7.04
CA SER A 601 10.40 31.02 -6.01
C SER A 601 9.03 30.34 -6.22
N ASN A 602 8.29 30.71 -7.27
CA ASN A 602 6.94 30.24 -7.57
C ASN A 602 6.84 29.31 -8.79
N VAL A 603 7.97 28.80 -9.30
CA VAL A 603 7.99 27.92 -10.48
C VAL A 603 7.44 26.50 -10.27
N GLY A 604 7.10 26.13 -9.02
CA GLY A 604 6.58 24.79 -8.70
C GLY A 604 7.64 23.68 -8.86
N THR A 605 7.20 22.50 -9.31
CA THR A 605 8.04 21.31 -9.55
C THR A 605 7.86 20.79 -10.98
N PRO A 606 8.28 21.55 -12.01
CA PRO A 606 8.15 21.14 -13.40
C PRO A 606 8.93 19.86 -13.67
N ILE A 607 8.42 19.04 -14.60
CA ILE A 607 9.09 17.83 -15.05
C ILE A 607 10.10 18.22 -16.14
N LEU A 608 11.33 17.79 -15.97
CA LEU A 608 12.41 17.92 -16.95
C LEU A 608 12.52 16.65 -17.78
N GLN A 609 12.87 16.81 -19.04
CA GLN A 609 13.17 15.73 -19.96
C GLN A 609 14.34 16.14 -20.87
N CYS A 610 14.95 15.16 -21.52
CA CYS A 610 15.92 15.42 -22.56
C CYS A 610 15.30 15.11 -23.93
N ASP A 611 15.77 15.77 -24.96
CA ASP A 611 15.34 15.46 -26.32
C ASP A 611 16.48 15.66 -27.34
N LEU A 612 16.41 14.88 -28.41
CA LEU A 612 17.26 15.01 -29.60
C LEU A 612 16.43 15.66 -30.70
N ARG A 613 16.89 16.81 -31.22
CA ARG A 613 16.23 17.52 -32.32
C ARG A 613 17.15 17.64 -33.52
N GLY A 614 16.63 17.30 -34.69
CA GLY A 614 17.22 17.64 -35.98
C GLY A 614 16.43 18.75 -36.68
N SER A 615 16.64 18.87 -37.98
CA SER A 615 15.94 19.84 -38.83
C SER A 615 14.46 19.48 -39.03
N TRP A 616 14.12 18.20 -39.00
CA TRP A 616 12.76 17.69 -39.17
C TRP A 616 12.40 16.55 -38.21
N SER A 617 13.34 16.10 -37.38
CA SER A 617 13.13 15.04 -36.39
C SER A 617 13.15 15.55 -34.94
N MET A 618 12.36 14.92 -34.08
CA MET A 618 12.38 15.13 -32.62
C MET A 618 12.11 13.81 -31.90
N ASN A 619 12.95 13.47 -30.92
CA ASN A 619 12.77 12.29 -30.06
C ASN A 619 12.99 12.68 -28.60
N ALA A 620 12.03 12.36 -27.73
CA ALA A 620 12.07 12.70 -26.31
C ALA A 620 12.52 11.50 -25.46
N PHE A 621 13.24 11.80 -24.37
CA PHE A 621 13.80 10.85 -23.42
C PHE A 621 13.48 11.30 -21.99
N SER A 622 12.73 10.48 -21.28
CA SER A 622 12.08 10.87 -20.02
C SER A 622 12.73 10.28 -18.76
N ALA A 623 13.55 9.25 -18.91
CA ALA A 623 14.35 8.67 -17.82
C ALA A 623 15.73 9.33 -17.76
N VAL A 624 15.77 10.51 -17.14
CA VAL A 624 16.95 11.38 -17.05
C VAL A 624 17.58 11.30 -15.66
N HIS A 625 18.89 11.09 -15.61
CA HIS A 625 19.69 11.19 -14.39
C HIS A 625 20.38 12.55 -14.35
N ALA A 626 20.39 13.20 -13.19
CA ALA A 626 20.95 14.54 -13.05
C ALA A 626 21.75 14.65 -11.74
N ALA A 627 22.85 15.39 -11.77
CA ALA A 627 23.64 15.77 -10.59
C ALA A 627 24.44 17.06 -10.87
N PHE A 628 24.66 17.88 -9.84
CA PHE A 628 25.56 19.03 -9.97
C PHE A 628 27.01 18.56 -9.83
N GLY A 629 27.88 19.03 -10.72
CA GLY A 629 29.27 18.60 -10.71
C GLY A 629 30.01 18.92 -12.00
N ARG A 630 31.21 18.35 -12.15
CA ARG A 630 32.05 18.51 -13.33
C ARG A 630 32.30 17.15 -13.98
N VAL A 631 32.30 17.14 -15.31
CA VAL A 631 32.68 15.99 -16.12
C VAL A 631 34.06 16.24 -16.67
N SER A 632 34.95 15.25 -16.55
CA SER A 632 36.25 15.23 -17.20
C SER A 632 36.39 13.97 -18.03
N SER A 633 36.81 14.11 -19.29
CA SER A 633 37.11 12.97 -20.15
C SER A 633 38.36 12.25 -19.65
N THR A 634 38.25 10.94 -19.44
CA THR A 634 39.33 10.07 -18.96
C THR A 634 39.65 8.94 -19.95
N GLY A 635 38.88 8.85 -21.03
CA GLY A 635 39.06 7.84 -22.08
C GLY A 635 39.76 8.39 -23.33
N THR A 636 39.78 7.57 -24.38
CA THR A 636 40.25 7.96 -25.72
C THR A 636 39.05 8.16 -26.64
N LYS A 637 39.25 8.74 -27.83
CA LYS A 637 38.20 8.83 -28.86
C LYS A 637 37.65 7.47 -29.30
N SER A 638 38.50 6.43 -29.29
CA SER A 638 38.12 5.04 -29.60
C SER A 638 37.46 4.30 -28.43
N SER A 639 37.67 4.74 -27.19
CA SER A 639 37.07 4.18 -25.98
C SER A 639 36.76 5.30 -24.98
N PRO A 640 35.68 6.08 -25.23
CA PRO A 640 35.40 7.26 -24.42
C PRO A 640 34.92 6.85 -23.03
N ARG A 641 35.45 7.55 -22.03
CA ARG A 641 35.14 7.38 -20.61
C ARG A 641 35.14 8.75 -19.97
N ILE A 642 34.36 8.90 -18.91
CA ILE A 642 34.34 10.11 -18.10
C ILE A 642 34.56 9.78 -16.64
N ALA A 643 35.12 10.74 -15.91
CA ALA A 643 34.98 10.84 -14.47
C ALA A 643 34.00 11.97 -14.15
N PHE A 644 33.16 11.76 -13.16
CA PHE A 644 32.24 12.76 -12.63
C PHE A 644 32.66 13.15 -11.22
N GLU A 645 32.88 14.44 -11.01
CA GLU A 645 33.16 15.04 -9.70
C GLU A 645 31.90 15.74 -9.20
N GLU A 646 31.25 15.15 -8.17
CA GLU A 646 30.02 15.71 -7.58
C GLU A 646 30.30 17.02 -6.84
N ASP A 647 29.50 18.05 -7.12
CA ASP A 647 29.43 19.26 -6.30
C ASP A 647 28.68 18.96 -5.01
N LYS A 648 29.43 18.80 -3.92
CA LYS A 648 28.86 18.46 -2.60
C LYS A 648 27.92 19.54 -2.05
N ASP A 649 28.09 20.79 -2.49
CA ASP A 649 27.20 21.91 -2.11
C ASP A 649 25.91 21.94 -2.95
N GLY A 650 25.88 21.21 -4.08
CA GLY A 650 24.70 20.97 -4.92
C GLY A 650 23.96 22.25 -5.31
N TRP A 651 22.74 22.43 -4.78
CA TRP A 651 21.93 23.63 -5.01
C TRP A 651 22.57 24.93 -4.50
N LYS A 652 23.47 24.86 -3.53
CA LYS A 652 24.23 26.03 -3.02
C LYS A 652 25.60 26.16 -3.69
N GLY A 653 26.01 25.16 -4.46
CA GLY A 653 27.27 25.12 -5.18
C GLY A 653 27.25 26.01 -6.42
N ARG A 654 28.34 25.96 -7.19
CA ARG A 654 28.55 26.76 -8.40
C ARG A 654 28.78 25.92 -9.65
N SER A 655 28.84 24.60 -9.51
CA SER A 655 29.10 23.71 -10.63
C SER A 655 27.90 23.66 -11.59
N PRO A 656 28.14 23.35 -12.87
CA PRO A 656 27.06 23.13 -13.81
C PRO A 656 26.21 21.92 -13.40
N LEU A 657 25.02 21.84 -13.99
CA LEU A 657 24.20 20.63 -13.89
C LEU A 657 24.61 19.67 -15.00
N VAL A 658 24.87 18.43 -14.65
CA VAL A 658 25.14 17.38 -15.62
C VAL A 658 23.92 16.49 -15.68
N VAL A 659 23.33 16.37 -16.87
CA VAL A 659 22.20 15.48 -17.13
C VAL A 659 22.65 14.34 -18.04
N SER A 660 22.14 13.14 -17.82
CA SER A 660 22.47 11.97 -18.61
C SER A 660 21.26 11.08 -18.84
N PHE A 661 21.18 10.51 -20.05
CA PHE A 661 20.08 9.64 -20.46
C PHE A 661 20.56 8.64 -21.50
N THR A 662 19.85 7.51 -21.61
CA THR A 662 20.14 6.47 -22.60
C THR A 662 19.42 6.79 -23.90
N MET A 663 20.09 6.56 -25.02
CA MET A 663 19.56 6.86 -26.34
C MET A 663 19.94 5.77 -27.35
N PRO A 664 19.04 5.43 -28.30
CA PRO A 664 19.38 4.56 -29.42
C PRO A 664 20.42 5.20 -30.32
N THR A 665 21.52 4.49 -30.58
CA THR A 665 22.60 4.98 -31.44
C THR A 665 22.15 5.14 -32.88
N GLN A 666 21.13 4.38 -33.33
CA GLN A 666 20.54 4.53 -34.66
C GLN A 666 20.05 5.96 -34.95
N LEU A 667 19.58 6.69 -33.94
CA LEU A 667 19.15 8.09 -34.11
C LEU A 667 20.33 9.03 -34.38
N LEU A 668 21.54 8.64 -34.03
CA LEU A 668 22.75 9.43 -34.31
C LEU A 668 23.41 9.07 -35.63
N VAL A 669 22.94 8.02 -36.30
CA VAL A 669 23.57 7.47 -37.50
C VAL A 669 22.64 7.51 -38.72
N ASN A 670 21.34 7.30 -38.52
CA ASN A 670 20.40 7.04 -39.61
C ASN A 670 19.28 8.08 -39.74
N ILE A 671 19.03 8.94 -38.75
CA ILE A 671 17.92 9.91 -38.82
C ILE A 671 18.28 11.12 -39.67
N GLU A 672 19.36 11.82 -39.32
CA GLU A 672 19.84 13.05 -39.94
C GLU A 672 21.37 13.12 -39.80
N PRO A 673 22.06 13.95 -40.61
CA PRO A 673 23.49 14.23 -40.42
C PRO A 673 23.78 14.72 -38.99
N GLN A 674 24.87 14.24 -38.38
CA GLN A 674 25.20 14.57 -36.98
C GLN A 674 25.40 16.07 -36.73
N ASP A 675 25.80 16.83 -37.75
CA ASP A 675 25.96 18.29 -37.68
C ASP A 675 24.64 19.04 -37.45
N ASN A 676 23.51 18.44 -37.83
CA ASN A 676 22.17 19.01 -37.67
C ASN A 676 21.55 18.67 -36.32
N LEU A 677 22.15 17.75 -35.56
CA LEU A 677 21.56 17.21 -34.33
C LEU A 677 21.92 18.06 -33.11
N MET A 678 20.89 18.43 -32.36
CA MET A 678 20.96 19.17 -31.10
C MET A 678 20.48 18.29 -29.94
N VAL A 679 21.25 18.28 -28.86
CA VAL A 679 20.89 17.65 -27.59
C VAL A 679 20.35 18.72 -26.65
N ASN A 680 19.15 18.49 -26.12
CA ASN A 680 18.43 19.49 -25.34
C ASN A 680 18.04 18.99 -23.95
N LEU A 681 17.98 19.93 -23.01
CA LEU A 681 17.22 19.82 -21.76
C LEU A 681 15.97 20.69 -21.91
N SER A 682 14.79 20.13 -21.71
CA SER A 682 13.50 20.82 -21.84
C SER A 682 12.57 20.57 -20.65
N ILE A 683 11.58 21.45 -20.47
CA ILE A 683 10.46 21.22 -19.55
C ILE A 683 9.40 20.45 -20.32
N ARG A 684 8.93 19.35 -19.75
CA ARG A 684 7.83 18.57 -20.32
C ARG A 684 6.56 19.43 -20.39
N SER A 685 5.94 19.44 -21.56
CA SER A 685 4.71 20.21 -21.80
C SER A 685 3.55 19.56 -21.06
N THR A 686 2.93 20.34 -20.17
CA THR A 686 1.69 20.04 -19.44
C THR A 686 0.87 21.33 -19.38
N GLY A 687 -0.41 21.27 -19.03
CA GLY A 687 -1.24 22.49 -18.94
C GLY A 687 -0.60 23.60 -18.09
N PRO A 688 -0.20 23.34 -16.82
CA PRO A 688 0.45 24.33 -15.97
C PRO A 688 1.82 24.80 -16.48
N THR A 689 2.67 23.89 -16.97
CA THR A 689 4.02 24.27 -17.44
C THR A 689 3.96 25.08 -18.74
N ALA A 690 3.04 24.75 -19.65
CA ALA A 690 2.80 25.52 -20.86
C ALA A 690 2.36 26.95 -20.53
N ILE A 691 1.41 27.13 -19.59
CA ILE A 691 0.97 28.46 -19.15
C ILE A 691 2.14 29.25 -18.55
N MET A 692 2.96 28.60 -17.72
CA MET A 692 3.99 29.27 -16.93
C MET A 692 5.26 29.60 -17.73
N PHE A 693 5.69 28.72 -18.64
CA PHE A 693 7.03 28.80 -19.24
C PHE A 693 7.04 29.16 -20.73
N THR A 694 5.93 29.09 -21.45
CA THR A 694 5.92 29.35 -22.91
C THR A 694 6.38 30.77 -23.27
N GLN A 695 6.04 31.77 -22.45
CA GLN A 695 6.49 33.15 -22.68
C GLN A 695 8.01 33.31 -22.59
N LYS A 696 8.67 32.50 -21.75
CA LYS A 696 10.10 32.60 -21.48
C LYS A 696 10.94 31.66 -22.35
N LEU A 697 10.47 30.44 -22.55
CA LEU A 697 11.21 29.36 -23.22
C LEU A 697 10.68 29.05 -24.63
N GLY A 698 9.66 29.78 -25.08
CA GLY A 698 8.93 29.50 -26.32
C GLY A 698 8.06 28.24 -26.25
N ILE A 699 7.40 27.91 -27.36
CA ILE A 699 6.50 26.73 -27.48
C ILE A 699 7.21 25.40 -27.25
N ASN A 700 8.54 25.39 -27.41
CA ASN A 700 9.39 24.22 -27.27
C ASN A 700 9.80 23.94 -25.82
N LEU A 701 9.54 24.88 -24.90
CA LEU A 701 9.90 24.79 -23.48
C LEU A 701 11.37 24.39 -23.25
N ASN A 702 12.25 24.86 -24.12
CA ASN A 702 13.66 24.47 -24.14
C ASN A 702 14.45 25.24 -23.07
N VAL A 703 15.13 24.52 -22.18
CA VAL A 703 15.96 25.12 -21.12
C VAL A 703 17.37 25.34 -21.64
N TYR A 704 17.97 24.35 -22.29
CA TYR A 704 19.33 24.43 -22.81
C TYR A 704 19.53 23.51 -24.01
N SER A 705 20.38 23.93 -24.95
CA SER A 705 20.72 23.17 -26.17
C SER A 705 22.21 23.21 -26.44
N ALA A 706 22.77 22.09 -26.88
CA ALA A 706 24.12 21.99 -27.39
C ALA A 706 24.16 21.12 -28.65
N LYS A 707 25.09 21.42 -29.58
CA LYS A 707 25.29 20.58 -30.78
C LYS A 707 25.79 19.20 -30.36
N LEU A 708 25.29 18.15 -31.00
CA LEU A 708 25.74 16.78 -30.73
C LEU A 708 27.26 16.65 -30.84
N LEU A 709 27.89 17.35 -31.80
CA LEU A 709 29.34 17.30 -32.03
C LEU A 709 30.17 18.23 -31.12
N ASP A 710 29.54 19.00 -30.24
CA ASP A 710 30.26 19.83 -29.26
C ASP A 710 30.79 18.97 -28.11
N GLY A 711 32.06 18.55 -28.22
CA GLY A 711 32.73 17.73 -27.20
C GLY A 711 32.95 18.43 -25.86
N THR A 712 32.72 19.74 -25.77
CA THR A 712 32.87 20.48 -24.50
C THR A 712 31.59 20.45 -23.65
N GLN A 713 30.43 20.32 -24.29
CA GLN A 713 29.12 20.28 -23.61
C GLN A 713 28.46 18.91 -23.68
N VAL A 714 28.73 18.12 -24.72
CA VAL A 714 28.10 16.83 -24.98
C VAL A 714 29.16 15.72 -25.07
N GLU A 715 29.04 14.76 -24.17
CA GLU A 715 29.81 13.51 -24.19
C GLU A 715 28.90 12.33 -24.55
N VAL A 716 29.41 11.40 -25.37
CA VAL A 716 28.69 10.20 -25.81
C VAL A 716 29.50 8.97 -25.45
N LEU A 717 28.91 8.08 -24.67
CA LEU A 717 29.57 6.91 -24.09
C LEU A 717 28.86 5.61 -24.51
N PRO A 718 29.58 4.49 -24.67
CA PRO A 718 28.97 3.18 -24.81
C PRO A 718 28.06 2.89 -23.62
N GLU A 719 26.82 2.46 -23.88
CA GLU A 719 25.92 2.05 -22.81
C GLU A 719 25.84 0.51 -22.73
N PRO A 720 26.19 -0.10 -21.58
CA PRO A 720 26.10 -1.54 -21.44
C PRO A 720 24.65 -2.01 -21.35
N VAL A 721 24.38 -3.18 -21.93
CA VAL A 721 23.08 -3.87 -21.78
C VAL A 721 23.02 -4.55 -20.42
N SER A 722 21.90 -4.41 -19.72
CA SER A 722 21.70 -5.07 -18.43
C SER A 722 21.24 -6.51 -18.64
N HIS A 723 22.16 -7.46 -18.53
CA HIS A 723 21.85 -8.90 -18.60
C HIS A 723 21.26 -9.48 -17.31
N ALA A 724 21.16 -8.70 -16.23
CA ALA A 724 20.60 -9.18 -14.96
C ALA A 724 19.11 -9.50 -15.12
N ALA A 725 18.75 -10.79 -15.06
CA ALA A 725 17.37 -11.24 -14.89
C ALA A 725 16.81 -10.69 -13.57
N PHE A 726 15.49 -10.53 -13.46
CA PHE A 726 14.92 -10.42 -12.12
C PHE A 726 15.20 -11.75 -11.40
N PRO A 727 15.70 -11.72 -10.16
CA PRO A 727 15.72 -12.92 -9.36
C PRO A 727 14.27 -13.40 -9.28
N THR A 728 13.95 -14.54 -9.89
CA THR A 728 12.72 -15.24 -9.59
C THR A 728 12.81 -15.55 -8.10
N PRO A 729 11.81 -15.18 -7.28
CA PRO A 729 11.79 -15.65 -5.90
C PRO A 729 12.01 -17.16 -5.94
N ALA A 730 12.85 -17.68 -5.04
CA ALA A 730 13.04 -19.12 -4.89
C ALA A 730 11.73 -19.70 -4.35
N PHE A 731 10.75 -19.86 -5.23
CA PHE A 731 9.50 -20.50 -4.91
C PHE A 731 9.80 -21.98 -4.75
N SER A 732 9.36 -22.54 -3.63
CA SER A 732 9.41 -23.98 -3.44
C SER A 732 8.56 -24.61 -4.53
N THR A 733 9.20 -25.33 -5.46
CA THR A 733 8.52 -26.26 -6.36
C THR A 733 8.15 -27.52 -5.59
N ALA A 734 7.62 -27.38 -4.36
CA ALA A 734 7.04 -28.51 -3.65
C ALA A 734 5.94 -29.06 -4.56
N LEU A 735 6.14 -30.27 -5.06
CA LEU A 735 5.18 -30.88 -5.97
C LEU A 735 4.03 -31.42 -5.13
N LEU A 736 2.80 -30.93 -5.39
CA LEU A 736 1.61 -31.61 -4.88
C LEU A 736 1.65 -33.09 -5.30
N PRO A 737 1.08 -34.01 -4.51
CA PRO A 737 0.96 -35.41 -4.90
C PRO A 737 0.26 -35.55 -6.26
N ARG A 738 1.03 -35.92 -7.30
CA ARG A 738 0.53 -36.15 -8.67
C ARG A 738 0.07 -37.58 -8.83
N ARG A 739 -1.08 -37.91 -8.22
CA ARG A 739 -1.57 -39.30 -8.19
C ARG A 739 -2.23 -39.75 -9.49
N ILE A 740 -2.73 -38.83 -10.31
CA ILE A 740 -3.31 -39.13 -11.63
C ILE A 740 -2.24 -39.05 -12.72
N GLY A 741 -1.43 -37.99 -12.69
CA GLY A 741 -0.26 -37.82 -13.57
C GLY A 741 0.20 -36.37 -13.68
N SER A 742 1.12 -36.10 -14.60
CA SER A 742 1.71 -34.76 -14.77
C SER A 742 0.65 -33.69 -15.11
N CYS A 743 0.82 -32.50 -14.52
CA CYS A 743 -0.04 -31.34 -14.75
C CYS A 743 0.73 -30.29 -15.54
N GLY A 744 0.12 -29.75 -16.59
CA GLY A 744 0.62 -28.60 -17.33
C GLY A 744 0.49 -27.29 -16.54
N PRO A 745 1.05 -26.18 -17.08
CA PRO A 745 0.83 -24.85 -16.53
C PRO A 745 -0.65 -24.45 -16.60
N ILE A 746 -1.02 -23.44 -15.82
CA ILE A 746 -2.35 -22.83 -15.87
C ILE A 746 -2.38 -21.84 -17.03
N THR A 747 -3.18 -22.14 -18.05
CA THR A 747 -3.43 -21.23 -19.17
C THR A 747 -4.55 -20.26 -18.79
N VAL A 748 -4.35 -18.98 -19.05
CA VAL A 748 -5.32 -17.90 -18.82
C VAL A 748 -5.84 -17.42 -20.16
N SER A 749 -7.16 -17.40 -20.31
CA SER A 749 -7.86 -16.73 -21.40
C SER A 749 -8.52 -15.45 -20.88
N LEU A 750 -8.42 -14.39 -21.66
CA LEU A 750 -9.15 -13.14 -21.42
C LEU A 750 -10.52 -13.18 -22.14
N ASP A 751 -11.38 -12.21 -21.86
CA ASP A 751 -12.63 -11.97 -22.58
C ASP A 751 -12.40 -11.49 -24.02
N GLU A 752 -13.48 -11.24 -24.76
CA GLU A 752 -13.43 -10.86 -26.18
C GLU A 752 -12.72 -9.51 -26.37
N GLU A 753 -12.86 -8.62 -25.39
CA GLU A 753 -12.21 -7.32 -25.31
C GLU A 753 -10.76 -7.39 -24.80
N CYS A 754 -10.28 -8.57 -24.40
CA CYS A 754 -8.95 -8.79 -23.83
C CYS A 754 -8.66 -7.95 -22.58
N GLU A 755 -9.67 -7.60 -21.77
CA GLU A 755 -9.53 -6.78 -20.56
C GLU A 755 -9.56 -7.61 -19.27
N ILE A 756 -10.40 -8.65 -19.22
CA ILE A 756 -10.72 -9.39 -17.99
C ILE A 756 -10.42 -10.87 -18.17
N ALA A 757 -9.74 -11.48 -17.21
CA ALA A 757 -9.57 -12.93 -17.17
C ALA A 757 -10.93 -13.63 -17.13
N SER A 758 -11.20 -14.48 -18.13
CA SER A 758 -12.49 -15.12 -18.35
C SER A 758 -12.48 -16.60 -17.98
N CYS A 759 -11.36 -17.29 -18.21
CA CYS A 759 -11.20 -18.72 -17.96
C CYS A 759 -9.75 -19.08 -17.62
N PHE A 760 -9.58 -20.03 -16.71
CA PHE A 760 -8.34 -20.77 -16.51
C PHE A 760 -8.49 -22.18 -17.06
N SER A 761 -7.44 -22.74 -17.66
CA SER A 761 -7.40 -24.16 -18.01
C SER A 761 -6.13 -24.83 -17.51
N SER A 762 -6.24 -26.11 -17.22
CA SER A 762 -5.11 -26.95 -16.81
C SER A 762 -5.28 -28.37 -17.34
N ARG A 763 -4.22 -28.92 -17.91
CA ARG A 763 -4.20 -30.27 -18.49
C ARG A 763 -3.47 -31.24 -17.58
N ILE A 764 -4.15 -32.33 -17.20
CA ILE A 764 -3.55 -33.49 -16.56
C ILE A 764 -3.32 -34.57 -17.61
N ASN A 765 -2.07 -34.97 -17.82
CA ASN A 765 -1.76 -36.19 -18.56
C ASN A 765 -2.01 -37.39 -17.63
N VAL A 766 -2.82 -38.33 -18.08
CA VAL A 766 -3.22 -39.49 -17.29
C VAL A 766 -2.15 -40.57 -17.43
N GLU A 767 -1.35 -40.74 -16.38
CA GLU A 767 -0.16 -41.61 -16.37
C GLU A 767 -0.33 -42.78 -15.40
N ASN A 768 -1.13 -42.61 -14.35
CA ASN A 768 -1.37 -43.67 -13.38
C ASN A 768 -2.09 -44.86 -14.05
N PRO A 769 -1.53 -46.09 -14.02
CA PRO A 769 -2.09 -47.23 -14.74
C PRO A 769 -3.55 -47.55 -14.39
N ALA A 770 -3.93 -47.43 -13.12
CA ALA A 770 -5.31 -47.66 -12.68
C ALA A 770 -6.26 -46.56 -13.20
N VAL A 771 -5.77 -45.32 -13.29
CA VAL A 771 -6.54 -44.23 -13.91
C VAL A 771 -6.58 -44.40 -15.43
N VAL A 772 -5.51 -44.81 -16.09
CA VAL A 772 -5.51 -45.11 -17.54
C VAL A 772 -6.56 -46.15 -17.88
N GLN A 773 -6.67 -47.24 -17.12
CA GLN A 773 -7.69 -48.26 -17.34
C GLN A 773 -9.11 -47.71 -17.11
N SER A 774 -9.36 -47.03 -15.99
CA SER A 774 -10.69 -46.53 -15.65
C SER A 774 -11.15 -45.36 -16.53
N PHE A 775 -10.30 -44.37 -16.75
CA PHE A 775 -10.56 -43.22 -17.61
C PHE A 775 -10.54 -43.59 -19.10
N GLY A 776 -9.53 -44.32 -19.56
CA GLY A 776 -9.34 -44.66 -20.96
C GLY A 776 -10.31 -45.72 -21.44
N SER A 777 -10.25 -46.91 -20.83
CA SER A 777 -10.98 -48.10 -21.30
C SER A 777 -12.42 -48.19 -20.76
N GLN A 778 -12.64 -47.88 -19.47
CA GLN A 778 -13.95 -48.02 -18.84
C GLN A 778 -14.85 -46.80 -18.96
N GLY A 779 -14.33 -45.67 -19.47
CA GLY A 779 -15.14 -44.49 -19.72
C GLY A 779 -15.54 -43.71 -18.46
N VAL A 780 -14.87 -43.92 -17.31
CA VAL A 780 -15.20 -43.21 -16.05
C VAL A 780 -15.07 -41.70 -16.25
N ILE A 781 -16.07 -40.94 -15.78
CA ILE A 781 -16.07 -39.48 -15.82
C ILE A 781 -15.40 -38.97 -14.53
N PRO A 782 -14.41 -38.06 -14.62
CA PRO A 782 -13.80 -37.47 -13.44
C PRO A 782 -14.81 -36.64 -12.62
N ASP A 783 -14.77 -36.79 -11.30
CA ASP A 783 -15.44 -35.90 -10.36
C ASP A 783 -14.57 -34.68 -10.06
N VAL A 784 -15.18 -33.50 -9.97
CA VAL A 784 -14.48 -32.23 -9.77
C VAL A 784 -15.08 -31.50 -8.58
N LYS A 785 -14.24 -31.17 -7.60
CA LYS A 785 -14.66 -30.48 -6.39
C LYS A 785 -13.69 -29.36 -6.01
N GLN A 786 -14.20 -28.15 -5.80
CA GLN A 786 -13.41 -27.08 -5.20
C GLN A 786 -13.15 -27.38 -3.73
N VAL A 787 -11.87 -27.39 -3.32
CA VAL A 787 -11.45 -27.75 -1.95
C VAL A 787 -10.94 -26.55 -1.15
N SER A 788 -10.57 -25.46 -1.83
CA SER A 788 -10.16 -24.18 -1.26
C SER A 788 -10.44 -23.05 -2.27
N PRO A 789 -10.31 -21.76 -1.87
CA PRO A 789 -10.45 -20.64 -2.80
C PRO A 789 -9.69 -20.81 -4.12
N CYS A 790 -8.42 -21.26 -4.05
CA CYS A 790 -7.54 -21.35 -5.21
C CYS A 790 -7.25 -22.80 -5.66
N ALA A 791 -7.87 -23.84 -5.09
CA ALA A 791 -7.60 -25.23 -5.49
C ALA A 791 -8.85 -26.06 -5.78
N VAL A 792 -8.73 -26.89 -6.83
CA VAL A 792 -9.77 -27.82 -7.30
C VAL A 792 -9.21 -29.22 -7.35
N ARG A 793 -9.95 -30.17 -6.77
CA ARG A 793 -9.64 -31.59 -6.77
C ARG A 793 -10.31 -32.28 -7.95
N VAL A 794 -9.54 -33.03 -8.73
CA VAL A 794 -10.03 -33.96 -9.75
C VAL A 794 -9.88 -35.38 -9.23
N THR A 795 -10.95 -36.16 -9.26
CA THR A 795 -10.97 -37.56 -8.80
C THR A 795 -11.43 -38.48 -9.92
N VAL A 796 -10.67 -39.54 -10.19
CA VAL A 796 -11.11 -40.63 -11.08
C VAL A 796 -11.13 -41.92 -10.27
N SER A 797 -12.32 -42.50 -10.15
CA SER A 797 -12.59 -43.63 -9.25
C SER A 797 -12.23 -43.26 -7.78
N SER A 798 -11.10 -43.74 -7.26
CA SER A 798 -10.62 -43.45 -5.89
C SER A 798 -9.32 -42.63 -5.85
N ILE A 799 -8.81 -42.24 -7.02
CA ILE A 799 -7.53 -41.55 -7.15
C ILE A 799 -7.80 -40.07 -7.39
N SER A 800 -7.36 -39.23 -6.45
CA SER A 800 -7.53 -37.78 -6.51
C SER A 800 -6.22 -37.03 -6.69
N GLN A 801 -6.29 -35.91 -7.41
CA GLN A 801 -5.19 -34.96 -7.60
C GLN A 801 -5.73 -33.52 -7.51
N ASP A 802 -5.01 -32.66 -6.78
CA ASP A 802 -5.38 -31.25 -6.62
C ASP A 802 -4.63 -30.38 -7.65
N ILE A 803 -5.36 -29.45 -8.26
CA ILE A 803 -4.83 -28.41 -9.15
C ILE A 803 -4.96 -27.08 -8.41
N VAL A 804 -3.86 -26.33 -8.33
CA VAL A 804 -3.81 -24.98 -7.74
C VAL A 804 -3.80 -23.94 -8.84
N PHE A 805 -4.66 -22.94 -8.69
CA PHE A 805 -4.79 -21.78 -9.57
C PHE A 805 -4.15 -20.54 -8.92
N PRO A 806 -3.62 -19.60 -9.72
CA PRO A 806 -2.97 -18.39 -9.20
C PRO A 806 -3.95 -17.38 -8.57
N TYR A 807 -5.25 -17.64 -8.69
CA TYR A 807 -6.33 -16.72 -8.33
C TYR A 807 -7.58 -17.53 -7.93
N PRO A 808 -8.48 -17.02 -7.05
CA PRO A 808 -9.67 -17.75 -6.65
C PRO A 808 -10.56 -18.14 -7.83
N VAL A 809 -11.12 -19.35 -7.81
CA VAL A 809 -11.90 -19.91 -8.92
C VAL A 809 -13.33 -20.24 -8.51
N ARG A 810 -14.21 -20.45 -9.51
CA ARG A 810 -15.53 -21.05 -9.33
C ARG A 810 -15.51 -22.47 -9.87
N GLY A 811 -15.21 -23.42 -9.00
CA GLY A 811 -15.11 -24.82 -9.36
C GLY A 811 -16.45 -25.48 -9.72
N SER A 812 -17.59 -24.95 -9.26
CA SER A 812 -18.92 -25.42 -9.70
C SER A 812 -19.16 -25.18 -11.18
N ASP A 813 -18.59 -24.11 -11.72
CA ASP A 813 -18.75 -23.67 -13.10
C ASP A 813 -17.72 -24.33 -14.03
N HIS A 814 -17.14 -25.45 -13.60
CA HIS A 814 -16.09 -26.15 -14.35
C HIS A 814 -16.61 -26.76 -15.65
N ARG A 815 -15.70 -26.91 -16.60
CA ARG A 815 -15.91 -27.72 -17.81
C ARG A 815 -14.75 -28.70 -17.96
N LEU A 816 -15.06 -29.90 -18.43
CA LEU A 816 -14.07 -30.93 -18.71
C LEU A 816 -13.98 -31.18 -20.22
N ARG A 817 -12.76 -31.24 -20.74
CA ARG A 817 -12.48 -31.84 -22.05
C ARG A 817 -11.70 -33.13 -21.82
N LEU A 818 -12.31 -34.25 -22.22
CA LEU A 818 -11.83 -35.60 -21.91
C LEU A 818 -11.29 -36.26 -23.18
N ALA A 819 -9.98 -36.44 -23.27
CA ALA A 819 -9.35 -37.15 -24.38
C ALA A 819 -8.92 -38.55 -23.95
N ARG A 820 -9.82 -39.52 -24.08
CA ARG A 820 -9.61 -40.90 -23.60
C ARG A 820 -8.58 -41.68 -24.44
N LYS A 821 -8.44 -41.36 -25.73
CA LYS A 821 -7.43 -41.99 -26.62
C LYS A 821 -6.03 -41.43 -26.39
N SER A 822 -5.92 -40.11 -26.24
CA SER A 822 -4.65 -39.41 -25.99
C SER A 822 -4.33 -39.25 -24.49
N LEU A 823 -5.13 -39.89 -23.63
CA LEU A 823 -4.98 -39.97 -22.17
C LEU A 823 -4.73 -38.62 -21.48
N TYR A 824 -5.61 -37.64 -21.70
CA TYR A 824 -5.58 -36.40 -20.91
C TYR A 824 -6.96 -35.91 -20.47
N ILE A 825 -6.97 -35.19 -19.36
CA ILE A 825 -8.11 -34.46 -18.80
C ILE A 825 -7.74 -32.99 -18.79
N GLU A 826 -8.48 -32.15 -19.52
CA GLU A 826 -8.34 -30.70 -19.44
C GLU A 826 -9.51 -30.13 -18.61
N LEU A 827 -9.16 -29.49 -17.48
CA LEU A 827 -10.08 -28.81 -16.58
C LEU A 827 -10.11 -27.31 -16.93
N LEU A 828 -11.30 -26.77 -17.16
CA LEU A 828 -11.53 -25.35 -17.36
C LEU A 828 -12.37 -24.80 -16.20
N VAL A 829 -11.93 -23.71 -15.59
CA VAL A 829 -12.66 -23.04 -14.49
C VAL A 829 -12.59 -21.52 -14.66
N PRO A 830 -13.69 -20.78 -14.47
CA PRO A 830 -13.64 -19.33 -14.51
C PRO A 830 -13.09 -18.74 -13.19
N PRO A 831 -12.44 -17.57 -13.22
CA PRO A 831 -12.05 -16.87 -12.00
C PRO A 831 -13.27 -16.42 -11.20
N SER A 832 -13.08 -16.28 -9.89
CA SER A 832 -14.06 -15.78 -8.93
C SER A 832 -13.73 -14.35 -8.52
N GLY A 833 -14.48 -13.40 -9.05
CA GLY A 833 -14.39 -11.98 -8.66
C GLY A 833 -15.15 -11.68 -7.35
N PRO A 834 -15.08 -10.44 -6.86
CA PRO A 834 -15.81 -10.02 -5.67
C PRO A 834 -17.33 -10.25 -5.84
N PHE A 835 -17.98 -10.68 -4.76
CA PHE A 835 -19.43 -10.95 -4.67
C PHE A 835 -19.95 -12.12 -5.53
N ARG A 836 -19.09 -12.88 -6.21
CA ARG A 836 -19.49 -14.11 -6.91
C ARG A 836 -19.63 -15.28 -5.92
N SER A 837 -20.37 -16.32 -6.32
CA SER A 837 -20.42 -17.59 -5.61
C SER A 837 -19.04 -18.27 -5.62
N GLU A 838 -18.76 -19.09 -4.59
CA GLU A 838 -17.48 -19.80 -4.42
C GLU A 838 -16.23 -18.89 -4.35
N GLY A 839 -15.05 -19.38 -4.74
CA GLY A 839 -13.78 -18.69 -4.57
C GLY A 839 -13.49 -18.44 -3.10
N MET A 840 -13.30 -17.16 -2.72
CA MET A 840 -13.11 -16.79 -1.32
C MET A 840 -14.29 -17.20 -0.44
N ARG A 841 -15.51 -17.35 -0.97
CA ARG A 841 -16.67 -17.80 -0.18
C ARG A 841 -16.56 -19.26 0.28
N THR A 842 -15.71 -20.08 -0.36
CA THR A 842 -15.46 -21.46 0.07
C THR A 842 -14.75 -21.50 1.44
N ARG A 843 -13.91 -20.49 1.72
CA ARG A 843 -13.26 -20.28 3.03
C ARG A 843 -13.15 -18.77 3.30
N PRO A 844 -14.23 -18.11 3.75
CA PRO A 844 -14.34 -16.66 3.77
C PRO A 844 -13.40 -15.96 4.77
N PHE A 845 -12.91 -16.69 5.77
CA PHE A 845 -12.06 -16.15 6.84
C PHE A 845 -10.79 -17.01 7.01
N PRO A 846 -9.86 -17.00 6.03
CA PRO A 846 -8.65 -17.81 6.13
C PRO A 846 -7.79 -17.38 7.32
N ILE A 847 -7.42 -18.37 8.15
CA ILE A 847 -6.66 -18.13 9.38
C ILE A 847 -5.15 -18.04 9.14
N VAL A 848 -4.67 -18.64 8.05
CA VAL A 848 -3.26 -18.67 7.70
C VAL A 848 -2.72 -17.24 7.67
N GLN A 849 -1.80 -16.93 8.60
CA GLN A 849 -1.17 -15.61 8.71
C GLN A 849 -2.16 -14.43 8.76
N ALA A 850 -3.28 -14.57 9.49
CA ALA A 850 -4.30 -13.51 9.61
C ALA A 850 -4.66 -12.91 8.24
N TRP A 851 -5.15 -13.76 7.32
CA TRP A 851 -5.14 -13.41 5.91
C TRP A 851 -5.95 -12.14 5.61
N ASN A 852 -7.21 -12.07 6.07
CA ASN A 852 -8.11 -10.92 5.91
C ASN A 852 -8.63 -10.28 7.22
N ILE A 853 -8.25 -10.83 8.37
CA ILE A 853 -8.57 -10.30 9.70
C ILE A 853 -7.27 -10.13 10.47
N HIS A 854 -6.86 -8.89 10.72
CA HIS A 854 -5.61 -8.54 11.38
C HIS A 854 -5.61 -8.90 12.88
N TYR A 855 -4.45 -9.29 13.42
CA TYR A 855 -4.23 -9.59 14.83
C TYR A 855 -4.34 -8.36 15.74
N LEU A 856 -4.76 -8.60 16.99
CA LEU A 856 -4.98 -7.60 18.03
C LEU A 856 -4.44 -8.08 19.38
N ASN A 857 -3.74 -7.21 20.09
CA ASN A 857 -3.50 -7.39 21.51
C ASN A 857 -4.60 -6.69 22.32
N LEU A 858 -5.68 -7.42 22.63
CA LEU A 858 -6.85 -6.87 23.32
C LEU A 858 -6.50 -6.19 24.66
N LEU A 859 -5.45 -6.66 25.36
CA LEU A 859 -5.02 -6.08 26.63
C LEU A 859 -4.43 -4.67 26.48
N ARG A 860 -3.85 -4.35 25.31
CA ARG A 860 -3.25 -3.05 25.00
C ARG A 860 -4.24 -2.03 24.43
N LEU A 861 -5.44 -2.47 24.02
CA LEU A 861 -6.46 -1.59 23.45
C LEU A 861 -7.25 -0.86 24.56
N PRO A 862 -7.44 0.47 24.47
CA PRO A 862 -8.23 1.22 25.44
C PRO A 862 -9.70 0.76 25.46
N VAL A 863 -10.28 0.67 26.65
CA VAL A 863 -11.69 0.30 26.84
C VAL A 863 -12.61 1.46 26.45
N LEU A 864 -13.69 1.15 25.73
CA LEU A 864 -14.80 2.06 25.44
C LEU A 864 -15.79 2.08 26.62
N ASN A 865 -16.10 3.28 27.11
CA ASN A 865 -17.05 3.46 28.19
C ASN A 865 -18.50 3.35 27.67
N CYS A 866 -19.10 2.17 27.87
CA CYS A 866 -20.50 1.89 27.48
C CYS A 866 -21.57 2.34 28.48
N SER A 867 -21.23 3.06 29.56
CA SER A 867 -22.21 3.51 30.56
C SER A 867 -23.16 4.61 30.07
N ARG A 868 -22.88 5.23 28.92
CA ARG A 868 -23.61 6.40 28.38
C ARG A 868 -24.13 6.13 26.95
N PRO A 869 -25.11 5.24 26.78
CA PRO A 869 -25.54 4.78 25.46
C PRO A 869 -26.11 5.89 24.57
N LYS A 870 -26.73 6.94 25.15
CA LYS A 870 -27.23 8.08 24.36
C LYS A 870 -26.12 8.85 23.64
N GLU A 871 -24.99 9.07 24.30
CA GLU A 871 -23.83 9.74 23.70
C GLU A 871 -23.13 8.84 22.68
N LEU A 872 -23.05 7.53 22.96
CA LEU A 872 -22.49 6.56 22.03
C LEU A 872 -23.31 6.46 20.75
N PHE A 873 -24.64 6.54 20.85
CA PHE A 873 -25.53 6.46 19.70
C PHE A 873 -25.18 7.47 18.59
N GLU A 874 -24.70 8.67 18.93
CA GLU A 874 -24.40 9.72 17.95
C GLU A 874 -23.30 9.34 16.95
N TRP A 875 -22.30 8.57 17.38
CA TRP A 875 -21.12 8.26 16.55
C TRP A 875 -20.96 6.76 16.31
N LEU A 876 -21.24 5.93 17.32
CA LEU A 876 -21.02 4.50 17.25
C LEU A 876 -22.08 3.81 16.41
N ASN A 877 -23.35 4.25 16.50
CA ASN A 877 -24.43 3.70 15.67
C ASN A 877 -24.19 3.94 14.16
N PRO A 878 -23.88 5.17 13.68
CA PRO A 878 -23.54 5.35 12.27
C PRO A 878 -22.24 4.63 11.86
N HIS A 879 -21.26 4.50 12.77
CA HIS A 879 -20.02 3.75 12.51
C HIS A 879 -20.23 2.24 12.34
N ILE A 880 -20.90 1.57 13.29
CA ILE A 880 -21.24 0.14 13.14
C ILE A 880 -22.18 -0.03 11.95
N GLY A 881 -23.16 0.86 11.81
CA GLY A 881 -24.10 0.84 10.70
C GLY A 881 -23.41 0.94 9.33
N SER A 882 -22.27 1.62 9.20
CA SER A 882 -21.56 1.77 7.93
C SER A 882 -20.80 0.53 7.47
N MET A 883 -20.79 -0.55 8.26
CA MET A 883 -20.30 -1.85 7.81
C MET A 883 -21.04 -2.35 6.56
N MET A 884 -22.32 -1.92 6.41
CA MET A 884 -23.21 -2.30 5.32
C MET A 884 -23.13 -1.33 4.14
N SER A 885 -22.90 -1.89 2.96
CA SER A 885 -22.94 -1.14 1.69
C SER A 885 -24.36 -0.79 1.25
N THR A 886 -24.49 0.06 0.23
CA THR A 886 -25.79 0.34 -0.39
C THR A 886 -26.41 -0.91 -1.03
N ARG A 887 -25.58 -1.81 -1.58
CA ARG A 887 -26.01 -3.11 -2.15
C ARG A 887 -26.57 -4.00 -1.05
N GLU A 888 -25.82 -4.20 0.03
CA GLU A 888 -26.21 -5.04 1.16
C GLU A 888 -27.50 -4.53 1.83
N ARG A 889 -27.64 -3.21 2.01
CA ARG A 889 -28.90 -2.62 2.50
C ARG A 889 -30.09 -2.89 1.58
N LYS A 890 -29.88 -2.95 0.26
CA LYS A 890 -30.91 -3.27 -0.72
C LYS A 890 -31.31 -4.75 -0.61
N LEU A 891 -30.32 -5.65 -0.57
CA LEU A 891 -30.54 -7.09 -0.37
C LEU A 891 -31.32 -7.36 0.92
N ARG A 892 -30.89 -6.77 2.05
CA ARG A 892 -31.57 -6.85 3.34
C ARG A 892 -33.02 -6.38 3.27
N LYS A 893 -33.27 -5.24 2.62
CA LYS A 893 -34.62 -4.69 2.47
C LYS A 893 -35.51 -5.61 1.62
N ASN A 894 -34.93 -6.23 0.59
CA ASN A 894 -35.62 -7.14 -0.31
C ASN A 894 -35.74 -8.57 0.24
N LYS A 895 -35.13 -8.86 1.40
CA LYS A 895 -35.03 -10.20 1.99
C LYS A 895 -34.33 -11.21 1.07
N GLU A 896 -33.34 -10.74 0.31
CA GLU A 896 -32.48 -11.59 -0.53
C GLU A 896 -31.36 -12.22 0.32
N SER A 897 -30.92 -13.42 -0.05
CA SER A 897 -29.88 -14.15 0.68
C SER A 897 -28.47 -13.73 0.28
N ASP A 898 -27.64 -13.36 1.25
CA ASP A 898 -26.20 -13.17 1.10
C ASP A 898 -25.52 -13.44 2.45
N ALA A 899 -24.69 -14.48 2.50
CA ALA A 899 -24.12 -14.97 3.76
C ALA A 899 -23.29 -13.91 4.50
N LEU A 900 -22.47 -13.13 3.78
CA LEU A 900 -21.67 -12.07 4.37
C LEU A 900 -22.55 -10.93 4.90
N MET A 901 -23.60 -10.54 4.17
CA MET A 901 -24.59 -9.59 4.66
C MET A 901 -25.28 -10.09 5.95
N PHE A 902 -25.67 -11.37 6.03
CA PHE A 902 -26.28 -11.93 7.23
C PHE A 902 -25.32 -11.89 8.43
N VAL A 903 -24.08 -12.35 8.25
CA VAL A 903 -23.03 -12.25 9.28
C VAL A 903 -22.85 -10.81 9.76
N LYS A 904 -22.79 -9.85 8.83
CA LYS A 904 -22.73 -8.43 9.17
C LYS A 904 -23.96 -8.03 9.99
N ASP A 905 -25.17 -8.40 9.59
CA ASP A 905 -26.40 -8.03 10.33
C ASP A 905 -26.41 -8.57 11.76
N THR A 906 -25.97 -9.82 11.95
CA THR A 906 -25.79 -10.45 13.26
C THR A 906 -24.73 -9.73 14.10
N LEU A 907 -23.58 -9.39 13.52
CA LEU A 907 -22.55 -8.58 14.19
C LEU A 907 -23.09 -7.22 14.63
N HIS A 908 -23.83 -6.52 13.77
CA HIS A 908 -24.48 -5.27 14.12
C HIS A 908 -25.47 -5.46 15.27
N ALA A 909 -26.35 -6.46 15.21
CA ALA A 909 -27.31 -6.76 16.26
C ALA A 909 -26.61 -6.97 17.62
N ILE A 910 -25.58 -7.82 17.66
CA ILE A 910 -24.77 -8.05 18.86
C ILE A 910 -24.18 -6.75 19.39
N MET A 911 -23.51 -5.96 18.54
CA MET A 911 -22.80 -4.77 18.98
C MET A 911 -23.72 -3.66 19.48
N VAL A 912 -24.83 -3.38 18.78
CA VAL A 912 -25.76 -2.31 19.18
C VAL A 912 -26.55 -2.68 20.45
N ARG A 913 -26.86 -3.97 20.64
CA ARG A 913 -27.52 -4.47 21.86
C ARG A 913 -26.55 -4.54 23.03
N ALA A 914 -25.30 -4.92 22.80
CA ALA A 914 -24.31 -5.06 23.86
C ALA A 914 -23.81 -3.73 24.43
N THR A 915 -23.90 -2.66 23.65
CA THR A 915 -23.64 -1.29 24.10
C THR A 915 -24.88 -0.61 24.68
N GLY A 916 -26.07 -1.17 24.49
CA GLY A 916 -27.35 -0.56 24.90
C GLY A 916 -27.76 0.65 24.05
N ILE A 917 -27.08 0.92 22.93
CA ILE A 917 -27.46 2.03 22.03
C ILE A 917 -28.76 1.74 21.26
N GLN A 918 -29.12 0.47 21.11
CA GLN A 918 -30.43 0.02 20.65
C GLN A 918 -30.98 -1.07 21.57
N GLY A 919 -32.30 -1.10 21.78
CA GLY A 919 -32.97 -2.17 22.55
C GLY A 919 -33.10 -1.98 24.05
N GLY A 920 -32.73 -0.81 24.60
CA GLY A 920 -32.86 -0.53 26.03
C GLY A 920 -31.63 -0.96 26.82
N LYS A 921 -31.82 -1.78 27.86
CA LYS A 921 -30.73 -2.26 28.74
C LYS A 921 -29.69 -3.03 27.92
N ALA A 922 -28.41 -2.73 28.13
CA ALA A 922 -27.31 -3.44 27.48
C ALA A 922 -27.32 -4.94 27.80
N ARG A 923 -27.21 -5.78 26.76
CA ARG A 923 -27.17 -7.24 26.86
C ARG A 923 -25.74 -7.75 26.79
N ARG A 924 -25.33 -8.67 27.67
CA ARG A 924 -23.94 -9.17 27.71
C ARG A 924 -23.81 -10.66 27.38
N LEU A 925 -24.92 -11.35 27.21
CA LEU A 925 -24.99 -12.76 26.88
C LEU A 925 -25.85 -12.93 25.64
N PHE A 926 -25.30 -13.53 24.59
CA PHE A 926 -25.99 -13.76 23.33
C PHE A 926 -25.96 -15.23 22.99
N SER A 927 -27.05 -15.74 22.42
CA SER A 927 -27.10 -17.06 21.81
C SER A 927 -27.27 -16.91 20.30
N LEU A 928 -26.40 -17.56 19.53
CA LEU A 928 -26.58 -17.73 18.10
C LEU A 928 -27.49 -18.94 17.88
N MET A 929 -28.71 -18.67 17.42
CA MET A 929 -29.78 -19.66 17.29
C MET A 929 -30.09 -19.89 15.83
N ASP A 930 -30.08 -21.14 15.38
CA ASP A 930 -30.48 -21.48 14.03
C ASP A 930 -31.98 -21.22 13.84
N ALA A 931 -32.35 -20.45 12.81
CA ALA A 931 -33.74 -20.08 12.59
C ALA A 931 -34.63 -21.27 12.19
N ALA A 932 -34.06 -22.31 11.58
CA ALA A 932 -34.81 -23.48 11.13
C ALA A 932 -35.16 -24.43 12.29
N THR A 933 -34.21 -24.71 13.17
CA THR A 933 -34.37 -25.66 14.29
C THR A 933 -34.73 -24.98 15.61
N SER A 934 -34.51 -23.67 15.74
CA SER A 934 -34.54 -22.93 17.02
C SER A 934 -33.51 -23.42 18.04
N ASN A 935 -32.56 -24.25 17.63
CA ASN A 935 -31.50 -24.73 18.51
C ASN A 935 -30.41 -23.67 18.68
N THR A 936 -29.85 -23.59 19.89
CA THR A 936 -28.72 -22.71 20.18
C THR A 936 -27.41 -23.41 19.84
N ASP A 937 -26.70 -22.88 18.86
CA ASP A 937 -25.42 -23.44 18.42
C ASP A 937 -24.24 -22.94 19.27
N THR A 938 -24.21 -21.63 19.57
CA THR A 938 -23.06 -20.98 20.19
C THR A 938 -23.51 -19.89 21.16
N LEU A 939 -22.85 -19.78 22.32
CA LEU A 939 -23.00 -18.65 23.24
C LEU A 939 -21.83 -17.68 23.11
N LEU A 940 -22.14 -16.38 23.21
CA LEU A 940 -21.17 -15.28 23.27
C LEU A 940 -21.35 -14.49 24.55
N PHE A 941 -20.27 -14.35 25.32
CA PHE A 941 -20.19 -13.59 26.56
C PHE A 941 -19.40 -12.31 26.31
N ILE A 942 -20.07 -11.17 26.20
CA ILE A 942 -19.44 -9.88 25.90
C ILE A 942 -18.90 -9.28 27.19
N ASN A 943 -17.58 -9.24 27.34
CA ASN A 943 -16.93 -8.61 28.49
C ASN A 943 -16.94 -7.08 28.31
N ASP A 944 -16.23 -6.57 27.31
CA ASP A 944 -16.03 -5.13 27.11
C ASP A 944 -15.95 -4.75 25.63
N PHE A 945 -16.04 -3.45 25.35
CA PHE A 945 -15.71 -2.87 24.04
C PHE A 945 -14.36 -2.16 24.14
N ARG A 946 -13.56 -2.19 23.07
CA ARG A 946 -12.26 -1.54 23.01
C ARG A 946 -12.08 -0.78 21.71
N PHE A 947 -11.27 0.27 21.75
CA PHE A 947 -10.90 1.02 20.55
C PHE A 947 -9.75 0.30 19.83
N ASP A 948 -10.02 -0.17 18.63
CA ASP A 948 -9.00 -0.59 17.69
C ASP A 948 -8.52 0.66 16.93
N GLN A 949 -7.57 1.34 17.56
CA GLN A 949 -7.19 2.70 17.16
C GLN A 949 -6.47 2.73 15.81
N SER A 950 -5.59 1.76 15.53
CA SER A 950 -4.88 1.67 14.24
C SER A 950 -5.79 1.31 13.08
N ALA A 951 -6.85 0.52 13.32
CA ALA A 951 -7.83 0.18 12.29
C ALA A 951 -9.03 1.14 12.25
N HIS A 952 -8.98 2.26 13.00
CA HIS A 952 -10.04 3.27 13.08
C HIS A 952 -11.43 2.67 13.39
N THR A 953 -11.50 1.67 14.27
CA THR A 953 -12.78 0.99 14.60
C THR A 953 -12.86 0.60 16.08
N VAL A 954 -13.91 -0.15 16.44
CA VAL A 954 -14.09 -0.77 17.76
C VAL A 954 -14.10 -2.30 17.63
N VAL A 955 -13.69 -2.97 18.70
CA VAL A 955 -13.70 -4.42 18.84
C VAL A 955 -14.39 -4.82 20.16
N CYS A 956 -15.12 -5.92 20.16
CA CYS A 956 -15.69 -6.54 21.35
C CYS A 956 -14.69 -7.56 21.90
N ASP A 957 -14.25 -7.34 23.13
CA ASP A 957 -13.52 -8.31 23.93
C ASP A 957 -14.54 -9.26 24.56
N ALA A 958 -14.56 -10.51 24.12
CA ALA A 958 -15.62 -11.46 24.47
C ALA A 958 -15.07 -12.88 24.66
N PHE A 959 -15.96 -13.79 25.03
CA PHE A 959 -15.70 -15.22 25.10
C PHE A 959 -16.75 -15.97 24.28
N VAL A 960 -16.32 -17.01 23.58
CA VAL A 960 -17.18 -17.90 22.81
C VAL A 960 -17.24 -19.27 23.45
N LEU A 961 -18.45 -19.85 23.48
CA LEU A 961 -18.71 -21.20 23.94
C LEU A 961 -19.61 -21.91 22.91
N PRO A 962 -19.03 -22.72 22.00
CA PRO A 962 -19.79 -23.61 21.15
C PRO A 962 -20.52 -24.65 22.00
N LEU A 963 -21.83 -24.81 21.82
CA LEU A 963 -22.60 -25.80 22.56
C LEU A 963 -22.52 -27.15 21.86
N THR A 964 -22.33 -28.21 22.64
CA THR A 964 -22.36 -29.59 22.18
C THR A 964 -23.25 -30.42 23.10
N HIS A 965 -23.84 -31.51 22.59
CA HIS A 965 -24.65 -32.41 23.42
C HIS A 965 -23.89 -32.91 24.67
N GLU A 966 -22.59 -33.19 24.53
CA GLU A 966 -21.77 -33.66 25.65
C GLU A 966 -21.63 -32.60 26.74
N LEU A 967 -21.31 -31.35 26.35
CA LEU A 967 -21.18 -30.23 27.28
C LEU A 967 -22.52 -29.98 27.99
N MET A 968 -23.62 -30.00 27.24
CA MET A 968 -24.96 -29.74 27.75
C MET A 968 -25.43 -30.82 28.74
N ASN A 969 -25.16 -32.10 28.45
CA ASN A 969 -25.50 -33.20 29.35
C ASN A 969 -24.75 -33.11 30.69
N LYS A 970 -23.48 -32.68 30.67
CA LYS A 970 -22.66 -32.52 31.88
C LYS A 970 -22.98 -31.26 32.69
N HIS A 971 -23.48 -30.20 32.04
CA HIS A 971 -23.65 -28.87 32.66
C HIS A 971 -25.09 -28.31 32.61
N ASN A 972 -26.11 -29.18 32.52
CA ASN A 972 -27.51 -28.78 32.42
C ASN A 972 -27.96 -27.84 33.57
N GLY A 973 -27.60 -28.16 34.82
CA GLY A 973 -27.96 -27.33 35.99
C GLY A 973 -27.45 -25.88 35.91
N PRO A 974 -26.13 -25.65 35.73
CA PRO A 974 -25.57 -24.33 35.46
C PRO A 974 -26.19 -23.64 34.24
N PHE A 975 -26.47 -24.38 33.15
CA PHE A 975 -27.07 -23.81 31.94
C PHE A 975 -28.51 -23.34 32.16
N ALA A 976 -29.35 -24.11 32.85
CA ALA A 976 -30.71 -23.71 33.22
C ALA A 976 -30.71 -22.42 34.07
N LYS A 977 -29.73 -22.27 34.98
CA LYS A 977 -29.52 -21.02 35.73
C LYS A 977 -29.09 -19.87 34.82
N LEU A 978 -28.24 -20.13 33.83
CA LEU A 978 -27.79 -19.13 32.87
C LEU A 978 -28.96 -18.64 31.99
N VAL A 979 -29.81 -19.53 31.48
CA VAL A 979 -30.97 -19.15 30.66
C VAL A 979 -31.99 -18.36 31.49
N SER A 980 -32.31 -18.81 32.70
CA SER A 980 -33.34 -18.17 33.53
C SER A 980 -32.91 -16.83 34.15
N LYS A 981 -31.62 -16.65 34.44
CA LYS A 981 -31.11 -15.46 35.17
C LYS A 981 -30.08 -14.62 34.41
N GLY A 982 -29.59 -15.09 33.27
CA GLY A 982 -28.47 -14.50 32.55
C GLY A 982 -28.82 -13.37 31.59
N ASP A 983 -30.10 -12.97 31.50
CA ASP A 983 -30.54 -11.88 30.61
C ASP A 983 -30.12 -12.11 29.14
N MET A 984 -30.22 -13.37 28.67
CA MET A 984 -29.76 -13.83 27.36
C MET A 984 -30.56 -13.21 26.21
N GLU A 985 -29.87 -12.70 25.19
CA GLU A 985 -30.46 -12.22 23.94
C GLU A 985 -30.30 -13.28 22.84
N HIS A 986 -31.41 -13.67 22.20
CA HIS A 986 -31.40 -14.65 21.12
C HIS A 986 -31.24 -13.94 19.77
N VAL A 987 -30.18 -14.28 19.02
CA VAL A 987 -29.94 -13.77 17.67
C VAL A 987 -30.14 -14.91 16.67
N GLN A 988 -31.12 -14.75 15.79
CA GLN A 988 -31.47 -15.76 14.79
C GLN A 988 -30.46 -15.74 13.63
N LEU A 989 -29.92 -16.90 13.32
CA LEU A 989 -29.05 -17.15 12.17
C LEU A 989 -29.89 -17.66 11.00
N MET A 990 -29.73 -17.04 9.83
CA MET A 990 -30.43 -17.43 8.61
C MET A 990 -29.76 -18.64 7.93
N GLU A 991 -30.45 -19.25 6.97
CA GLU A 991 -29.89 -20.37 6.19
C GLU A 991 -28.54 -20.00 5.54
N GLY A 992 -27.53 -20.86 5.72
CA GLY A 992 -26.16 -20.64 5.25
C GLY A 992 -25.29 -19.73 6.15
N GLU A 993 -25.88 -19.03 7.13
CA GLU A 993 -25.14 -18.15 8.04
C GLU A 993 -24.34 -18.94 9.10
N VAL A 994 -24.88 -20.08 9.58
CA VAL A 994 -24.23 -20.94 10.58
C VAL A 994 -22.83 -21.35 10.12
N ALA A 995 -22.69 -21.86 8.89
CA ALA A 995 -21.39 -22.24 8.33
C ALA A 995 -20.42 -21.04 8.30
N SER A 996 -20.90 -19.85 7.93
CA SER A 996 -20.08 -18.63 7.93
C SER A 996 -19.58 -18.27 9.34
N TRP A 997 -20.42 -18.42 10.37
CA TRP A 997 -20.00 -18.26 11.77
C TRP A 997 -18.99 -19.32 12.22
N LYS A 998 -19.14 -20.58 11.79
CA LYS A 998 -18.18 -21.64 12.09
C LYS A 998 -16.80 -21.36 11.49
N HIS A 999 -16.71 -20.66 10.35
CA HIS A 999 -15.45 -20.15 9.81
C HIS A 999 -14.95 -18.89 10.55
N LEU A 1000 -15.85 -17.96 10.90
CA LEU A 1000 -15.49 -16.67 11.48
C LEU A 1000 -15.00 -16.78 12.93
N ILE A 1001 -15.60 -17.66 13.73
CA ILE A 1001 -15.25 -17.85 15.16
C ILE A 1001 -13.77 -18.18 15.34
N PRO A 1002 -13.20 -19.21 14.68
CA PRO A 1002 -11.77 -19.46 14.69
C PRO A 1002 -10.94 -18.24 14.30
N ALA A 1003 -11.32 -17.49 13.26
CA ALA A 1003 -10.54 -16.34 12.80
C ALA A 1003 -10.52 -15.21 13.85
N PHE A 1004 -11.62 -14.96 14.55
CA PHE A 1004 -11.66 -14.00 15.65
C PHE A 1004 -11.00 -14.49 16.94
N VAL A 1005 -10.91 -15.81 17.17
CA VAL A 1005 -10.11 -16.39 18.26
C VAL A 1005 -8.63 -16.17 17.97
N GLU A 1006 -8.18 -16.55 16.78
CA GLU A 1006 -6.79 -16.39 16.35
C GLU A 1006 -6.38 -14.93 16.34
N ARG A 1007 -7.26 -14.03 15.88
CA ARG A 1007 -7.06 -12.57 15.92
C ARG A 1007 -6.55 -12.06 17.27
N CYS A 1008 -7.03 -12.59 18.39
CA CYS A 1008 -6.63 -12.12 19.72
C CYS A 1008 -5.72 -13.09 20.49
N ARG A 1009 -5.18 -14.12 19.82
CA ARG A 1009 -4.30 -15.10 20.45
C ARG A 1009 -2.91 -14.51 20.72
N VAL A 1010 -2.67 -14.13 21.97
CA VAL A 1010 -1.39 -13.54 22.41
C VAL A 1010 -0.69 -14.41 23.46
N SER A 1011 -1.40 -14.83 24.52
CA SER A 1011 -0.79 -15.44 25.71
C SER A 1011 -0.47 -16.94 25.59
N TRP A 1012 -1.06 -17.64 24.61
CA TRP A 1012 -0.99 -19.09 24.45
C TRP A 1012 -0.64 -19.53 23.02
N ILE A 1013 -0.24 -20.80 22.86
CA ILE A 1013 0.14 -21.42 21.59
C ILE A 1013 -0.62 -22.71 21.33
N HIS A 1014 -0.75 -23.04 20.05
CA HIS A 1014 -1.16 -24.38 19.63
C HIS A 1014 -0.14 -25.41 20.11
N THR A 1015 -0.63 -26.50 20.69
CA THR A 1015 0.20 -27.63 21.12
C THR A 1015 0.53 -28.53 19.93
N GLU A 1016 1.49 -29.46 20.09
CA GLU A 1016 1.82 -30.42 19.04
C GLU A 1016 0.63 -31.32 18.65
N ASN A 1017 -0.28 -31.54 19.60
CA ASN A 1017 -1.50 -32.34 19.44
C ASN A 1017 -2.72 -31.52 19.01
N CYS A 1018 -2.54 -30.25 18.60
CA CYS A 1018 -3.62 -29.38 18.17
C CYS A 1018 -4.46 -30.04 17.06
N GLU A 1019 -5.78 -30.07 17.26
CA GLU A 1019 -6.74 -30.74 16.39
C GLU A 1019 -6.76 -30.15 14.98
N TYR A 1020 -6.48 -28.86 14.83
CA TYR A 1020 -6.33 -28.22 13.53
C TYR A 1020 -5.21 -28.84 12.70
N LYS A 1021 -4.08 -29.14 13.36
CA LYS A 1021 -2.92 -29.75 12.72
C LYS A 1021 -3.16 -31.23 12.43
N THR A 1022 -3.67 -31.98 13.41
CA THR A 1022 -3.87 -33.43 13.27
C THR A 1022 -4.96 -33.78 12.26
N GLN A 1023 -6.03 -32.97 12.16
CA GLN A 1023 -7.09 -33.16 11.18
C GLN A 1023 -6.83 -32.43 9.85
N GLY A 1024 -5.81 -31.55 9.80
CA GLY A 1024 -5.45 -30.78 8.60
C GLY A 1024 -6.55 -29.84 8.09
N ARG A 1025 -7.44 -29.39 8.98
CA ARG A 1025 -8.59 -28.54 8.60
C ARG A 1025 -8.93 -27.50 9.67
N ILE A 1026 -9.39 -26.35 9.20
CA ILE A 1026 -9.93 -25.27 10.02
C ILE A 1026 -11.12 -24.66 9.27
N PRO A 1027 -12.31 -24.53 9.88
CA PRO A 1027 -12.68 -25.01 11.22
C PRO A 1027 -12.62 -26.54 11.34
N LEU A 1028 -12.71 -27.06 12.58
CA LEU A 1028 -12.85 -28.50 12.79
C LEU A 1028 -14.18 -29.05 12.27
N THR A 1029 -15.21 -28.22 12.16
CA THR A 1029 -16.54 -28.62 11.67
C THR A 1029 -17.35 -27.38 11.30
N GLU A 1030 -18.29 -27.57 10.38
CA GLU A 1030 -19.31 -26.57 10.02
C GLU A 1030 -20.71 -26.99 10.50
N GLU A 1031 -20.81 -28.18 11.13
CA GLU A 1031 -22.08 -28.72 11.64
C GLU A 1031 -22.59 -27.94 12.85
N ILE A 1032 -23.91 -27.82 12.94
CA ILE A 1032 -24.59 -27.23 14.10
C ILE A 1032 -24.35 -28.08 15.36
N GLU A 1033 -24.27 -27.46 16.53
CA GLU A 1033 -24.06 -28.11 17.83
C GLU A 1033 -22.75 -28.92 17.95
N ARG A 1034 -21.77 -28.56 17.10
CA ARG A 1034 -20.39 -29.09 17.13
C ARG A 1034 -19.38 -27.96 17.32
N ASN A 1035 -18.24 -28.27 17.93
CA ASN A 1035 -17.19 -27.30 18.22
C ASN A 1035 -16.27 -27.06 16.99
N PRO A 1036 -16.23 -25.84 16.40
CA PRO A 1036 -15.31 -25.53 15.30
C PRO A 1036 -13.87 -25.24 15.77
N LEU A 1037 -13.65 -25.11 17.08
CA LEU A 1037 -12.38 -24.71 17.69
C LEU A 1037 -11.50 -25.89 18.09
N CYS A 1038 -10.18 -25.71 18.03
CA CYS A 1038 -9.24 -26.58 18.74
C CYS A 1038 -9.31 -26.35 20.26
N SER A 1039 -8.92 -27.34 21.06
CA SER A 1039 -8.94 -27.24 22.53
C SER A 1039 -7.81 -26.37 23.10
N CYS A 1040 -6.82 -25.97 22.29
CA CYS A 1040 -5.63 -25.25 22.77
C CYS A 1040 -5.93 -23.91 23.48
N GLY A 1041 -7.02 -23.25 23.09
CA GLY A 1041 -7.46 -21.96 23.66
C GLY A 1041 -8.46 -22.06 24.81
N GLU A 1042 -8.95 -23.27 25.13
CA GLU A 1042 -9.99 -23.45 26.14
C GLU A 1042 -9.50 -23.05 27.54
N GLY A 1043 -10.30 -22.24 28.23
CA GLY A 1043 -9.98 -21.76 29.58
C GLY A 1043 -8.78 -20.81 29.65
N LYS A 1044 -8.27 -20.32 28.51
CA LYS A 1044 -7.18 -19.33 28.45
C LYS A 1044 -7.74 -17.91 28.41
N ASP A 1045 -7.11 -17.03 29.17
CA ASP A 1045 -7.47 -15.60 29.28
C ASP A 1045 -8.93 -15.33 29.70
N VAL A 1046 -9.51 -16.21 30.53
CA VAL A 1046 -10.94 -16.19 30.92
C VAL A 1046 -11.23 -15.47 32.24
N GLU A 1047 -10.30 -14.65 32.74
CA GLU A 1047 -10.45 -13.94 34.03
C GLU A 1047 -11.69 -13.05 34.07
N GLY A 1048 -12.10 -12.51 32.91
CA GLY A 1048 -13.36 -11.74 32.77
C GLY A 1048 -14.60 -12.55 33.12
N MET A 1049 -14.64 -13.84 32.75
CA MET A 1049 -15.77 -14.72 33.07
C MET A 1049 -15.84 -15.07 34.56
N LEU A 1050 -14.70 -15.18 35.22
CA LEU A 1050 -14.64 -15.54 36.65
C LEU A 1050 -15.26 -14.47 37.56
N LYS A 1051 -15.39 -13.23 37.08
CA LYS A 1051 -16.03 -12.11 37.78
C LYS A 1051 -17.56 -12.23 37.83
N ASN A 1052 -18.17 -12.96 36.92
CA ASN A 1052 -19.62 -13.17 36.87
C ASN A 1052 -19.96 -14.59 37.35
N SER A 1053 -20.71 -14.71 38.43
CA SER A 1053 -21.07 -16.01 39.04
C SER A 1053 -21.86 -16.93 38.10
N LEU A 1054 -22.61 -16.37 37.13
CA LEU A 1054 -23.34 -17.15 36.13
C LEU A 1054 -22.43 -17.65 34.99
N TRP A 1055 -21.34 -16.93 34.69
CA TRP A 1055 -20.42 -17.28 33.60
C TRP A 1055 -19.29 -18.20 34.07
N ARG A 1056 -18.88 -18.06 35.34
CA ARG A 1056 -17.79 -18.84 35.96
C ARG A 1056 -17.85 -20.36 35.69
N PRO A 1057 -19.02 -21.04 35.75
CA PRO A 1057 -19.08 -22.48 35.47
C PRO A 1057 -18.66 -22.87 34.04
N PHE A 1058 -18.72 -21.94 33.10
CA PHE A 1058 -18.42 -22.18 31.69
C PHE A 1058 -17.01 -21.71 31.28
N ALA A 1059 -16.33 -20.93 32.14
CA ALA A 1059 -15.02 -20.37 31.85
C ALA A 1059 -13.97 -21.41 31.41
N PRO A 1060 -13.90 -22.63 31.97
CA PRO A 1060 -12.93 -23.64 31.53
C PRO A 1060 -13.10 -24.12 30.08
N PHE A 1061 -14.29 -23.95 29.50
CA PHE A 1061 -14.66 -24.46 28.17
C PHE A 1061 -14.78 -23.35 27.13
N ALA A 1062 -14.65 -22.09 27.56
CA ALA A 1062 -14.77 -20.94 26.69
C ALA A 1062 -13.39 -20.51 26.17
N THR A 1063 -13.41 -19.88 25.00
CA THR A 1063 -12.21 -19.33 24.36
C THR A 1063 -12.41 -17.83 24.14
N ARG A 1064 -11.38 -17.02 24.39
CA ARG A 1064 -11.44 -15.56 24.17
C ARG A 1064 -11.50 -15.23 22.67
N ILE A 1065 -12.31 -14.24 22.30
CA ILE A 1065 -12.60 -13.86 20.91
C ILE A 1065 -12.70 -12.34 20.76
N GLY A 1066 -12.15 -11.79 19.67
CA GLY A 1066 -12.20 -10.36 19.34
C GLY A 1066 -13.14 -10.03 18.18
N LEU A 1067 -14.42 -9.76 18.44
CA LEU A 1067 -15.40 -9.48 17.38
C LEU A 1067 -15.29 -8.03 16.90
N SER A 1068 -15.25 -7.78 15.59
CA SER A 1068 -15.29 -6.42 15.03
C SER A 1068 -16.34 -6.31 13.92
N PRO A 1069 -16.77 -5.08 13.56
CA PRO A 1069 -17.49 -4.89 12.30
C PRO A 1069 -16.63 -5.34 11.12
N LEU A 1070 -17.29 -5.83 10.06
CA LEU A 1070 -16.68 -6.16 8.77
C LEU A 1070 -17.16 -5.13 7.74
N PHE A 1071 -16.31 -4.18 7.37
CA PHE A 1071 -16.72 -3.04 6.56
C PHE A 1071 -16.76 -3.38 5.07
N ALA A 1072 -17.72 -2.79 4.36
CA ALA A 1072 -17.81 -2.86 2.92
C ALA A 1072 -16.60 -2.16 2.24
N VAL A 1073 -16.19 -2.69 1.09
CA VAL A 1073 -15.05 -2.18 0.33
C VAL A 1073 -15.47 -1.02 -0.56
N THR A 1074 -15.00 0.17 -0.24
CA THR A 1074 -15.55 1.43 -0.78
C THR A 1074 -15.33 1.65 -2.26
N TYR A 1075 -14.24 1.08 -2.81
CA TYR A 1075 -13.96 1.13 -4.24
C TYR A 1075 -14.71 0.06 -5.04
N LEU A 1076 -15.27 -0.96 -4.37
CA LEU A 1076 -16.14 -1.96 -4.97
C LEU A 1076 -17.62 -1.58 -4.91
N GLU A 1077 -18.06 -1.02 -3.79
CA GLU A 1077 -19.47 -0.67 -3.57
C GLU A 1077 -19.63 0.59 -2.71
N PRO A 1078 -20.60 1.47 -3.03
CA PRO A 1078 -20.80 2.70 -2.28
C PRO A 1078 -21.44 2.43 -0.91
N ILE A 1079 -20.85 2.97 0.16
CA ILE A 1079 -21.39 2.88 1.53
C ILE A 1079 -22.53 3.89 1.76
N MET A 1080 -22.36 5.12 1.28
CA MET A 1080 -23.34 6.20 1.41
C MET A 1080 -24.05 6.46 0.09
N ARG A 1081 -25.38 6.60 0.13
CA ARG A 1081 -26.18 7.03 -1.03
C ARG A 1081 -25.70 8.41 -1.48
N ASP A 1082 -25.34 8.53 -2.75
CA ASP A 1082 -24.98 9.81 -3.32
C ASP A 1082 -26.24 10.71 -3.40
N VAL A 1083 -26.22 11.79 -2.63
CA VAL A 1083 -27.29 12.79 -2.61
C VAL A 1083 -27.26 13.62 -3.90
N ASN A 1084 -26.10 13.72 -4.58
CA ASN A 1084 -25.89 14.44 -5.84
C ASN A 1084 -26.21 13.60 -7.08
N ALA A 1085 -26.19 12.26 -6.98
CA ALA A 1085 -26.73 11.35 -8.00
C ALA A 1085 -28.25 11.50 -8.18
N ARG A 1086 -28.94 12.16 -7.24
CA ARG A 1086 -30.35 12.51 -7.43
C ARG A 1086 -30.46 13.39 -8.67
N ARG A 1087 -31.26 12.94 -9.63
CA ARG A 1087 -31.55 13.65 -10.87
C ARG A 1087 -32.98 14.17 -10.85
N CYS A 1088 -33.21 15.24 -11.61
CA CYS A 1088 -34.58 15.66 -11.92
C CYS A 1088 -35.37 14.48 -12.50
N TRP A 1089 -36.58 14.26 -11.99
CA TRP A 1089 -37.45 13.16 -12.40
C TRP A 1089 -37.75 13.18 -13.90
N ILE A 1090 -37.82 14.38 -14.50
CA ILE A 1090 -38.11 14.57 -15.93
C ILE A 1090 -36.84 14.66 -16.77
N CYS A 1091 -36.05 15.71 -16.61
CA CYS A 1091 -34.94 15.99 -17.54
C CYS A 1091 -33.64 15.26 -17.19
N ARG A 1092 -33.62 14.51 -16.08
CA ARG A 1092 -32.42 13.87 -15.52
C ARG A 1092 -31.23 14.80 -15.24
N GLY A 1093 -31.40 16.12 -15.37
CA GLY A 1093 -30.37 17.12 -15.06
C GLY A 1093 -30.14 17.32 -13.56
N LYS A 1094 -29.00 17.95 -13.22
CA LYS A 1094 -28.66 18.42 -11.87
C LYS A 1094 -29.57 19.61 -11.48
N GLY A 1095 -29.82 19.81 -10.18
CA GLY A 1095 -30.64 20.93 -9.69
C GLY A 1095 -29.89 22.27 -9.75
N LYS A 1096 -30.59 23.39 -10.01
CA LYS A 1096 -30.00 24.73 -10.06
C LYS A 1096 -30.68 25.63 -9.00
N PRO A 1097 -30.16 25.81 -7.77
CA PRO A 1097 -28.92 25.26 -7.16
C PRO A 1097 -29.09 23.90 -6.46
N LYS A 1098 -30.33 23.43 -6.22
CA LYS A 1098 -30.64 22.11 -5.66
C LYS A 1098 -31.93 21.55 -6.26
N LEU A 1099 -32.15 20.25 -6.16
CA LEU A 1099 -33.43 19.65 -6.54
C LEU A 1099 -34.49 19.94 -5.47
N GLN A 1100 -35.71 20.28 -5.90
CA GLN A 1100 -36.86 20.46 -5.03
C GLN A 1100 -37.65 19.16 -4.93
N GLU A 1101 -37.86 18.66 -3.70
CA GLU A 1101 -38.69 17.50 -3.43
C GLU A 1101 -40.17 17.87 -3.50
N CYS A 1102 -41.01 16.95 -4.00
CA CYS A 1102 -42.46 17.11 -3.89
C CYS A 1102 -42.84 17.20 -2.40
N SER A 1103 -43.45 18.31 -2.00
CA SER A 1103 -43.80 18.59 -0.60
C SER A 1103 -44.75 17.58 0.02
N LYS A 1104 -45.58 16.91 -0.79
CA LYS A 1104 -46.58 15.94 -0.34
C LYS A 1104 -46.00 14.52 -0.21
N CYS A 1105 -45.47 13.97 -1.30
CA CYS A 1105 -45.05 12.56 -1.33
C CYS A 1105 -43.56 12.35 -1.05
N ARG A 1106 -42.71 13.37 -1.26
CA ARG A 1106 -41.23 13.32 -1.20
C ARG A 1106 -40.56 12.24 -2.08
N LYS A 1107 -41.33 11.56 -2.96
CA LYS A 1107 -40.86 10.46 -3.83
C LYS A 1107 -40.22 10.94 -5.13
N VAL A 1108 -40.60 12.12 -5.62
CA VAL A 1108 -40.08 12.72 -6.86
C VAL A 1108 -39.39 14.06 -6.57
N ARG A 1109 -38.44 14.42 -7.43
CA ARG A 1109 -37.62 15.64 -7.30
C ARG A 1109 -37.49 16.35 -8.64
N TYR A 1110 -37.50 17.68 -8.62
CA TYR A 1110 -37.42 18.49 -9.84
C TYR A 1110 -36.28 19.50 -9.77
N CYS A 1111 -35.63 19.77 -10.90
CA CYS A 1111 -34.60 20.83 -10.99
C CYS A 1111 -35.17 22.25 -10.98
N GLY A 1112 -36.50 22.37 -11.08
CA GLY A 1112 -37.24 23.62 -10.99
C GLY A 1112 -38.72 23.42 -11.31
N ALA A 1113 -39.49 24.50 -11.21
CA ALA A 1113 -40.94 24.51 -11.43
C ALA A 1113 -41.36 24.03 -12.83
N SER A 1114 -40.52 24.22 -13.86
CA SER A 1114 -40.79 23.78 -15.22
C SER A 1114 -40.90 22.25 -15.32
N CYS A 1115 -39.93 21.52 -14.76
CA CYS A 1115 -39.95 20.06 -14.72
C CYS A 1115 -41.05 19.52 -13.81
N GLN A 1116 -41.36 20.22 -12.71
CA GLN A 1116 -42.48 19.86 -11.84
C GLN A 1116 -43.83 19.99 -12.57
N LYS A 1117 -44.08 21.12 -13.23
CA LYS A 1117 -45.32 21.36 -14.00
C LYS A 1117 -45.47 20.34 -15.13
N LYS A 1118 -44.38 19.98 -15.80
CA LYS A 1118 -44.38 18.97 -16.87
C LYS A 1118 -44.74 17.56 -16.37
N ASP A 1119 -44.27 17.17 -15.18
CA ASP A 1119 -44.60 15.88 -14.57
C ASP A 1119 -45.98 15.85 -13.88
N TRP A 1120 -46.49 17.02 -13.46
CA TRP A 1120 -47.63 17.12 -12.56
C TRP A 1120 -48.89 16.39 -13.05
N PRO A 1121 -49.31 16.44 -14.33
CA PRO A 1121 -50.48 15.70 -14.80
C PRO A 1121 -50.40 14.19 -14.55
N ALA A 1122 -49.21 13.59 -14.73
CA ALA A 1122 -48.97 12.17 -14.50
C ALA A 1122 -48.67 11.84 -13.03
N HIS A 1123 -48.00 12.75 -12.32
CA HIS A 1123 -47.60 12.56 -10.93
C HIS A 1123 -48.76 12.75 -9.94
N LYS A 1124 -49.70 13.66 -10.23
CA LYS A 1124 -50.81 14.04 -9.33
C LYS A 1124 -51.63 12.85 -8.87
N SER A 1125 -51.96 11.92 -9.78
CA SER A 1125 -52.73 10.70 -9.47
C SER A 1125 -51.98 9.71 -8.58
N LYS A 1126 -50.65 9.76 -8.54
CA LYS A 1126 -49.77 8.87 -7.77
C LYS A 1126 -49.19 9.53 -6.51
N CYS A 1127 -49.51 10.81 -6.27
CA CYS A 1127 -48.92 11.63 -5.20
C CYS A 1127 -49.67 11.45 -3.85
N ALA A 1128 -49.27 10.43 -3.09
CA ALA A 1128 -49.75 10.14 -1.74
C ALA A 1128 -48.76 10.62 -0.65
N LYS A 1129 -49.27 11.00 0.52
CA LYS A 1129 -48.46 11.46 1.68
C LYS A 1129 -47.51 10.33 2.10
N SER A 1130 -46.23 10.63 2.31
CA SER A 1130 -45.33 9.69 2.99
C SER A 1130 -45.76 9.61 4.45
N LEU A 1131 -46.06 8.39 4.93
CA LEU A 1131 -46.05 8.11 6.37
C LEU A 1131 -44.64 8.37 6.92
#